data_AF-A0AAD6FC20-F1
#
_entry.id   AF-A0AAD6FC20-F1
#
_cell.length_a   1.000
_cell.length_b   1.000
_cell.length_c   1.000
_cell.angle_alpha   90.00
_cell.angle_beta   90.00
_cell.angle_gamma   90.00
#
_symmetry.space_group_name_H-M   'P 1'
#
loop_
_entity.id
_entity.type
_entity.pdbx_description
1 polymer ?
#
loop_
_entity_poly.entity_id
_entity_poly.type
_entity_poly.pdbx_seq_one_letter_code
_entity_poly.pdbx_strand_id
1 'polypeptide(L)'
;MELIDFNSTEEDPPINFFLSFLEEQIRVELHDSKARLTPSKSEGRVHLEIQEDLLANLLDSLQERREDDKCSPKQEGMQKEICSLQAHFTESVSEVECLKSQLIKIRPMLRKAHEDLVQQTATNKVQQMVLEHMKAEKDALQSELRAIRPMLGVAKTHMELELESYLELERGETRKITTALKKAEDLLATERLQFKQEILQDVKHQTSTNKEQQMALERMKEENQALQSELCVLRPMLCVAKTNVELESHLKLERGETRKITTALKKAQDLLAIEHLQFKLEILQDVKHQTSTNKEQQMALERMKAEKDALQSELRAIRPMLCVAKTHMELESYLELERGETRKITTALKKAEDLLATERLQFKQKILQDVKHQTSTNKEQQMALERMKAENQALQSELCVLRPMLCVAKTNVELESHLKLERGETRKITTALKKAQDLLATERLQFQRKILQDLKHQTSLDKDKQLTLERMKVDKEAFKSELHAVKRMLDLSKTNLELEFESNLEFERAETRKTTAALKKAEDILQTERLGFQREITDLQETEKSKTTCLAQLEAQTSTLMGALNEAQQELKIRTLQWQEENIVLTAKLEVSHVIHLAQLEMHASEKKTFVSLLQKKAEEHLEWDHVLEQLMEEVGKTKTSYETQLEEQQQANKKLVDNLSEAVQKMERNCIHMEEDRLTVLRDKERLKYNQQMEKEEWQETESYLKSQIECQTLKKKEKKKWFKWQGNRPTLRQDSTNVSHDLQKKEQKWKSCKSTLLQASLRLERNLQERGQLTDLQSLNSKKKEEKTWFKGFF
;
A
#
# COMPACT_ATOMS: atom_id res chain seq x y z
N MET A 1 42.10 29.74 78.11
CA MET A 1 42.42 31.19 78.09
C MET A 1 41.82 31.76 79.35
N GLU A 2 42.58 31.62 80.44
CA GLU A 2 43.35 32.69 81.11
C GLU A 2 42.51 33.33 82.24
N LEU A 3 42.73 32.74 83.42
CA LEU A 3 42.50 33.33 84.73
C LEU A 3 43.46 34.52 84.91
N ILE A 4 42.94 35.65 85.38
CA ILE A 4 43.75 36.77 85.87
C ILE A 4 43.47 36.90 87.36
N ASP A 5 44.47 36.51 88.15
CA ASP A 5 44.63 36.85 89.56
C ASP A 5 44.99 38.33 89.70
N PHE A 6 44.29 39.05 90.58
CA PHE A 6 44.69 40.38 91.05
C PHE A 6 45.04 40.28 92.54
N ASN A 7 46.34 40.37 92.83
CA ASN A 7 46.93 40.59 94.14
C ASN A 7 47.89 41.77 94.05
N SER A 8 47.64 42.81 94.84
CA SER A 8 48.53 43.93 95.26
C SER A 8 47.60 45.10 95.64
N THR A 9 47.78 45.86 96.72
CA THR A 9 48.95 46.11 97.58
C THR A 9 48.43 46.83 98.83
N GLU A 10 49.03 46.55 100.00
CA GLU A 10 48.89 47.36 101.22
C GLU A 10 49.34 48.81 100.95
N GLU A 11 48.40 49.74 100.99
CA GLU A 11 48.66 51.18 101.15
C GLU A 11 48.16 51.60 102.54
N ASP A 12 48.99 52.36 103.26
CA ASP A 12 48.72 52.88 104.59
C ASP A 12 47.32 53.54 104.66
N PRO A 13 46.50 53.23 105.68
CA PRO A 13 45.14 53.73 105.74
C PRO A 13 45.13 55.26 105.80
N PRO A 14 44.32 55.94 104.96
CA PRO A 14 44.23 57.38 104.95
C PRO A 14 43.81 57.89 106.32
N ILE A 15 44.58 58.85 106.84
CA ILE A 15 44.28 59.60 108.07
C ILE A 15 42.81 60.01 108.03
N ASN A 16 42.02 59.41 108.92
CA ASN A 16 40.56 59.43 108.88
C ASN A 16 40.08 60.83 109.30
N PHE A 17 39.95 61.74 108.33
CA PHE A 17 39.61 63.17 108.50
C PHE A 17 38.41 63.40 109.45
N PHE A 18 37.46 62.47 109.46
CA PHE A 18 36.28 62.50 110.32
C PHE A 18 36.60 62.34 111.81
N LEU A 19 37.60 61.54 112.18
CA LEU A 19 37.96 61.34 113.59
C LEU A 19 38.57 62.60 114.19
N SER A 20 39.38 63.33 113.43
CA SER A 20 39.98 64.59 113.90
C SER A 20 38.92 65.67 114.15
N PHE A 21 37.87 65.74 113.31
CA PHE A 21 36.78 66.68 113.51
C PHE A 21 35.93 66.32 114.75
N LEU A 22 35.57 65.05 114.89
CA LEU A 22 34.82 64.56 116.06
C LEU A 22 35.61 64.72 117.35
N GLU A 23 36.91 64.47 117.32
CA GLU A 23 37.80 64.66 118.47
C GLU A 23 37.78 66.13 118.92
N GLU A 24 37.88 67.08 117.99
CA GLU A 24 37.82 68.51 118.31
C GLU A 24 36.45 68.92 118.86
N GLN A 25 35.35 68.40 118.30
CA GLN A 25 34.01 68.68 118.83
C GLN A 25 33.85 68.17 120.27
N ILE A 26 34.35 66.98 120.57
CA ILE A 26 34.30 66.42 121.92
C ILE A 26 35.16 67.23 122.89
N ARG A 27 36.34 67.72 122.47
CA ARG A 27 37.16 68.62 123.31
C ARG A 27 36.42 69.91 123.66
N VAL A 28 35.67 70.46 122.71
CA VAL A 28 34.87 71.67 122.93
C VAL A 28 33.70 71.40 123.88
N GLU A 29 32.94 70.32 123.67
CA GLU A 29 31.75 70.00 124.47
C GLU A 29 32.08 69.56 125.90
N LEU A 30 33.14 68.78 126.08
CA LEU A 30 33.58 68.34 127.41
C LEU A 30 34.46 69.37 128.12
N HIS A 31 34.81 70.46 127.44
CA HIS A 31 35.84 71.41 127.87
C HIS A 31 37.17 70.73 128.26
N ASP A 32 37.44 69.56 127.67
CA ASP A 32 38.64 68.77 127.88
C ASP A 32 39.56 68.94 126.67
N SER A 33 40.53 69.85 126.77
CA SER A 33 41.54 70.06 125.72
C SER A 33 42.39 68.82 125.40
N LYS A 34 42.34 67.77 126.23
CA LYS A 34 43.08 66.52 126.06
C LYS A 34 42.21 65.35 125.61
N ALA A 35 40.91 65.54 125.39
CA ALA A 35 40.05 64.44 124.94
C ALA A 35 40.57 63.87 123.61
N ARG A 36 40.71 62.55 123.52
CA ARG A 36 41.16 61.85 122.31
C ARG A 36 40.22 60.75 121.88
N LEU A 37 40.03 60.61 120.57
CA LEU A 37 39.31 59.50 119.97
C LEU A 37 40.29 58.54 119.30
N THR A 38 40.33 57.30 119.77
CA THR A 38 41.10 56.23 119.11
C THR A 38 40.15 55.22 118.47
N PRO A 39 40.41 54.74 117.23
CA PRO A 39 39.55 53.76 116.59
C PRO A 39 39.58 52.43 117.36
N SER A 40 38.42 51.84 117.62
CA SER A 40 38.33 50.50 118.20
C SER A 40 38.59 49.44 117.14
N LYS A 41 39.04 48.24 117.55
CA LYS A 41 39.09 47.05 116.68
C LYS A 41 37.71 46.55 116.24
N SER A 42 36.64 47.05 116.86
CA SER A 42 35.26 46.73 116.48
C SER A 42 34.72 47.79 115.51
N GLU A 43 34.27 47.34 114.34
CA GLU A 43 33.75 48.20 113.28
C GLU A 43 32.62 49.11 113.82
N GLY A 44 32.74 50.41 113.57
CA GLY A 44 31.77 51.42 114.02
C GLY A 44 31.89 51.91 115.47
N ARG A 45 32.96 51.55 116.22
CA ARG A 45 33.18 52.05 117.59
C ARG A 45 34.49 52.84 117.72
N VAL A 46 34.47 53.87 118.56
CA VAL A 46 35.65 54.67 118.95
C VAL A 46 35.84 54.61 120.46
N HIS A 47 37.09 54.70 120.92
CA HIS A 47 37.45 54.80 122.33
C HIS A 47 37.70 56.27 122.64
N LEU A 48 36.97 56.80 123.62
CA LEU A 48 37.11 58.15 124.10
C LEU A 48 37.99 58.14 125.35
N GLU A 49 39.15 58.78 125.26
CA GLU A 49 40.04 59.05 126.39
C GLU A 49 39.79 60.48 126.86
N ILE A 50 39.38 60.65 128.12
CA ILE A 50 39.06 61.95 128.75
C ILE A 50 39.69 62.00 130.14
N GLN A 51 39.99 63.20 130.62
CA GLN A 51 40.55 63.36 131.97
C GLN A 51 39.52 62.94 133.04
N GLU A 52 39.98 62.15 134.00
CA GLU A 52 39.16 61.50 135.02
C GLU A 52 38.46 62.52 135.95
N ASP A 53 39.08 63.67 136.21
CA ASP A 53 38.53 64.78 137.00
C ASP A 53 37.36 65.50 136.29
N LEU A 54 37.39 65.58 134.96
CA LEU A 54 36.28 66.11 134.17
C LEU A 54 35.15 65.09 134.01
N LEU A 55 35.48 63.80 133.92
CA LEU A 55 34.51 62.72 133.91
C LEU A 55 33.75 62.64 135.25
N ALA A 56 34.45 62.81 136.38
CA ALA A 56 33.80 62.87 137.70
C ALA A 56 32.81 64.03 137.78
N ASN A 57 33.18 65.24 137.34
CA ASN A 57 32.25 66.39 137.32
C ASN A 57 31.03 66.17 136.42
N LEU A 58 31.20 65.50 135.28
CA LEU A 58 30.11 65.19 134.36
C LEU A 58 29.18 64.10 134.93
N LEU A 59 29.74 63.09 135.60
CA LEU A 59 28.98 62.06 136.28
C LEU A 59 28.25 62.61 137.50
N ASP A 60 28.88 63.49 138.28
CA ASP A 60 28.26 64.16 139.42
C ASP A 60 27.10 65.05 138.98
N SER A 61 27.23 65.79 137.87
CA SER A 61 26.13 66.59 137.30
C SER A 61 25.03 65.75 136.63
N LEU A 62 25.33 64.54 136.15
CA LEU A 62 24.33 63.55 135.71
C LEU A 62 23.65 62.83 136.89
N GLN A 63 24.33 62.72 138.04
CA GLN A 63 23.84 62.07 139.24
C GLN A 63 23.04 63.02 140.13
N GLU A 64 23.39 64.31 140.18
CA GLU A 64 22.60 65.39 140.77
C GLU A 64 21.25 65.59 140.04
N ARG A 65 21.17 65.21 138.76
CA ARG A 65 19.89 65.12 138.01
C ARG A 65 19.04 63.88 138.31
N ARG A 66 19.55 62.87 139.01
CA ARG A 66 18.82 61.61 139.28
C ARG A 66 18.15 61.54 140.65
N GLU A 67 18.53 62.39 141.61
CA GLU A 67 18.06 62.23 142.99
C GLU A 67 16.84 63.08 143.39
N ASP A 68 16.32 63.94 142.49
CA ASP A 68 15.17 64.82 142.81
C ASP A 68 13.89 64.60 141.97
N ASP A 69 13.80 63.56 141.14
CA ASP A 69 12.58 63.31 140.34
C ASP A 69 11.70 62.21 140.93
N LYS A 70 10.83 62.63 141.86
CA LYS A 70 9.55 61.95 142.11
C LYS A 70 8.80 61.81 140.77
N CYS A 71 8.72 60.56 140.31
CA CYS A 71 7.94 60.05 139.18
C CYS A 71 6.78 60.99 138.76
N SER A 72 6.95 61.68 137.64
CA SER A 72 5.95 62.56 137.05
C SER A 72 5.12 61.84 135.97
N PRO A 73 3.89 62.29 135.66
CA PRO A 73 2.97 61.64 134.71
C PRO A 73 3.51 61.44 133.28
N LYS A 74 4.65 62.05 132.96
CA LYS A 74 5.31 61.96 131.65
C LYS A 74 6.00 60.61 131.45
N GLN A 75 6.42 59.94 132.52
CA GLN A 75 7.07 58.63 132.46
C GLN A 75 6.07 57.50 132.16
N GLU A 76 4.86 57.60 132.69
CA GLU A 76 3.74 56.70 132.37
C GLU A 76 3.28 56.84 130.90
N GLY A 77 3.34 58.06 130.36
CA GLY A 77 3.13 58.33 128.93
C GLY A 77 4.16 57.65 128.04
N MET A 78 5.45 57.79 128.37
CA MET A 78 6.52 57.09 127.65
C MET A 78 6.42 55.57 127.78
N GLN A 79 6.00 55.06 128.93
CA GLN A 79 5.85 53.62 129.14
C GLN A 79 4.69 53.04 128.32
N LYS A 80 3.59 53.79 128.18
CA LYS A 80 2.51 53.45 127.23
C LYS A 80 2.97 53.51 125.78
N GLU A 81 3.76 54.52 125.40
CA GLU A 81 4.36 54.61 124.06
C GLU A 81 5.31 53.45 123.78
N ILE A 82 6.14 53.05 124.75
CA ILE A 82 7.02 51.90 124.65
C ILE A 82 6.21 50.62 124.46
N CYS A 83 5.13 50.42 125.22
CA CYS A 83 4.26 49.25 125.02
C CYS A 83 3.56 49.26 123.66
N SER A 84 3.14 50.44 123.16
CA SER A 84 2.55 50.57 121.82
C SER A 84 3.55 50.30 120.71
N LEU A 85 4.79 50.78 120.85
CA LEU A 85 5.87 50.53 119.91
C LEU A 85 6.30 49.06 119.93
N GLN A 86 6.30 48.42 121.11
CA GLN A 86 6.54 46.98 121.23
C GLN A 86 5.46 46.16 120.53
N ALA A 87 4.18 46.54 120.66
CA ALA A 87 3.08 45.90 119.95
C ALA A 87 3.23 46.03 118.43
N HIS A 88 3.54 47.23 117.93
CA HIS A 88 3.82 47.44 116.51
C HIS A 88 5.06 46.70 116.01
N PHE A 89 6.10 46.57 116.84
CA PHE A 89 7.27 45.77 116.51
C PHE A 89 6.91 44.29 116.40
N THR A 90 6.12 43.75 117.33
CA THR A 90 5.69 42.34 117.26
C THR A 90 4.80 42.06 116.05
N GLU A 91 3.91 42.99 115.70
CA GLU A 91 3.07 42.90 114.50
C GLU A 91 3.92 42.95 113.23
N SER A 92 4.84 43.93 113.13
CA SER A 92 5.77 44.06 111.99
C SER A 92 6.67 42.84 111.84
N VAL A 93 7.14 42.25 112.96
CA VAL A 93 7.95 41.02 112.93
C VAL A 93 7.11 39.85 112.40
N SER A 94 5.84 39.73 112.81
CA SER A 94 4.95 38.69 112.30
C SER A 94 4.63 38.85 110.80
N GLU A 95 4.49 40.08 110.31
CA GLU A 95 4.34 40.38 108.88
C GLU A 95 5.61 40.02 108.09
N VAL A 96 6.79 40.35 108.64
CA VAL A 96 8.08 39.98 108.03
C VAL A 96 8.26 38.46 107.98
N GLU A 97 7.84 37.72 109.01
CA GLU A 97 7.87 36.25 109.01
C GLU A 97 6.88 35.64 108.01
N CYS A 98 5.70 36.24 107.86
CA CYS A 98 4.73 35.87 106.84
C CYS A 98 5.29 36.10 105.43
N LEU A 99 5.87 37.28 105.16
CA LEU A 99 6.52 37.61 103.90
C LEU A 99 7.73 36.73 103.61
N LYS A 100 8.54 36.40 104.62
CA LYS A 100 9.64 35.42 104.49
C LYS A 100 9.12 34.05 104.09
N SER A 101 8.02 33.60 104.69
CA SER A 101 7.38 32.31 104.36
C SER A 101 6.83 32.31 102.93
N GLN A 102 6.25 33.43 102.47
CA GLN A 102 5.83 33.59 101.07
C GLN A 102 7.03 33.60 100.12
N LEU A 103 8.12 34.31 100.47
CA LEU A 103 9.34 34.36 99.67
C LEU A 103 9.98 32.97 99.53
N ILE A 104 9.95 32.16 100.59
CA ILE A 104 10.41 30.76 100.56
C ILE A 104 9.59 29.91 99.59
N LYS A 105 8.27 30.14 99.48
CA LYS A 105 7.39 29.45 98.52
C LYS A 105 7.56 29.94 97.08
N ILE A 106 7.81 31.23 96.88
CA ILE A 106 7.99 31.84 95.56
C ILE A 106 9.33 31.43 94.94
N ARG A 107 10.39 31.27 95.74
CA ARG A 107 11.74 30.93 95.27
C ARG A 107 11.84 29.64 94.43
N PRO A 108 11.22 28.50 94.80
CA PRO A 108 11.24 27.29 93.96
C PRO A 108 10.38 27.46 92.70
N MET A 109 9.28 28.22 92.75
CA MET A 109 8.48 28.51 91.55
C MET A 109 9.28 29.32 90.52
N LEU A 110 10.01 30.35 90.97
CA LEU A 110 10.90 31.14 90.12
C LEU A 110 12.05 30.31 89.53
N ARG A 111 12.65 29.41 90.32
CA ARG A 111 13.67 28.48 89.82
C ARG A 111 13.11 27.55 88.75
N LYS A 112 11.96 26.94 89.01
CA LYS A 112 11.30 26.06 88.03
C LYS A 112 10.93 26.80 86.74
N ALA A 113 10.33 28.00 86.84
CA ALA A 113 10.01 28.81 85.68
C ALA A 113 11.25 29.21 84.88
N HIS A 114 12.38 29.47 85.55
CA HIS A 114 13.64 29.73 84.89
C HIS A 114 14.18 28.49 84.16
N GLU A 115 14.14 27.31 84.79
CA GLU A 115 14.53 26.03 84.19
C GLU A 115 13.68 25.70 82.96
N ASP A 116 12.35 25.85 83.06
CA ASP A 116 11.41 25.66 81.96
C ASP A 116 11.72 26.61 80.79
N LEU A 117 12.02 27.88 81.07
CA LEU A 117 12.38 28.87 80.05
C LEU A 117 13.71 28.53 79.35
N VAL A 118 14.71 28.05 80.10
CA VAL A 118 16.00 27.60 79.55
C VAL A 118 15.78 26.37 78.65
N GLN A 119 14.96 25.43 79.09
CA GLN A 119 14.64 24.24 78.32
C GLN A 119 13.85 24.58 77.04
N GLN A 120 12.89 25.50 77.13
CA GLN A 120 12.15 26.01 75.98
C GLN A 120 13.06 26.75 74.99
N THR A 121 14.03 27.51 75.50
CA THR A 121 15.03 28.19 74.66
C THR A 121 15.91 27.18 73.92
N ALA A 122 16.28 26.07 74.58
CA ALA A 122 17.04 25.00 73.95
C ALA A 122 16.21 24.26 72.87
N THR A 123 14.94 23.95 73.14
CA THR A 123 14.07 23.31 72.13
C THR A 123 13.82 24.21 70.94
N ASN A 124 13.64 25.52 71.15
CA ASN A 124 13.46 26.48 70.05
C ASN A 124 14.70 26.56 69.16
N LYS A 125 15.91 26.51 69.75
CA LYS A 125 17.16 26.44 68.96
C LYS A 125 17.24 25.16 68.12
N VAL A 126 16.85 24.01 68.66
CA VAL A 126 16.83 22.75 67.90
C VAL A 126 15.82 22.82 66.75
N GLN A 127 14.62 23.32 67.01
CA GLN A 127 13.60 23.51 65.96
C GLN A 127 14.08 24.46 64.86
N GLN A 128 14.78 25.54 65.23
CA GLN A 128 15.36 26.46 64.27
C GLN A 128 16.43 25.80 63.39
N MET A 129 17.31 24.99 63.98
CA MET A 129 18.30 24.22 63.20
C MET A 129 17.64 23.23 62.23
N VAL A 130 16.55 22.56 62.63
CA VAL A 130 15.79 21.65 61.74
C VAL A 130 15.17 22.41 60.57
N LEU A 131 14.60 23.60 60.82
CA LEU A 131 14.04 24.44 59.76
C LEU A 131 15.11 24.92 58.77
N GLU A 132 16.29 25.30 59.26
CA GLU A 132 17.41 25.69 58.41
C GLU A 132 17.91 24.52 57.56
N HIS A 133 17.98 23.31 58.13
CA HIS A 133 18.35 22.09 57.41
C HIS A 133 17.35 21.76 56.29
N MET A 134 16.04 21.74 56.61
CA MET A 134 15.00 21.49 55.62
C MET A 134 14.99 22.53 54.49
N LYS A 135 15.31 23.79 54.81
CA LYS A 135 15.40 24.85 53.81
C LYS A 135 16.58 24.61 52.86
N ALA A 136 17.74 24.23 53.39
CA ALA A 136 18.91 23.88 52.59
C ALA A 136 18.63 22.66 51.68
N GLU A 137 17.95 21.63 52.19
CA GLU A 137 17.58 20.44 51.42
C GLU A 137 16.59 20.78 50.29
N LYS A 138 15.57 21.60 50.58
CA LYS A 138 14.64 22.10 49.56
C LYS A 138 15.38 22.85 48.46
N ASP A 139 16.30 23.73 48.81
CA ASP A 139 17.08 24.51 47.84
C ASP A 139 17.99 23.60 46.99
N ALA A 140 18.58 22.57 47.61
CA ALA A 140 19.37 21.54 46.91
C ALA A 140 18.51 20.75 45.90
N LEU A 141 17.38 20.20 46.33
CA LEU A 141 16.45 19.48 45.45
C LEU A 141 15.92 20.37 44.31
N GLN A 142 15.64 21.64 44.62
CA GLN A 142 15.19 22.59 43.60
C GLN A 142 16.28 22.93 42.59
N SER A 143 17.56 22.86 42.99
CA SER A 143 18.71 22.99 42.07
C SER A 143 18.88 21.75 41.19
N GLU A 144 18.72 20.54 41.74
CA GLU A 144 18.75 19.29 40.98
C GLU A 144 17.62 19.23 39.93
N LEU A 145 16.40 19.62 40.31
CA LEU A 145 15.28 19.73 39.38
C LEU A 145 15.55 20.70 38.22
N ARG A 146 16.26 21.81 38.48
CA ARG A 146 16.69 22.73 37.40
C ARG A 146 17.74 22.09 36.49
N ALA A 147 18.61 21.24 37.01
CA ALA A 147 19.62 20.52 36.23
C ALA A 147 19.02 19.40 35.37
N ILE A 148 17.99 18.69 35.87
CA ILE A 148 17.33 17.59 35.14
C ILE A 148 16.45 18.11 33.99
N ARG A 149 15.78 19.25 34.17
CA ARG A 149 14.87 19.83 33.15
C ARG A 149 15.50 19.97 31.74
N PRO A 150 16.70 20.53 31.55
CA PRO A 150 17.32 20.61 30.22
C PRO A 150 17.72 19.23 29.68
N MET A 151 18.14 18.28 30.52
CA MET A 151 18.44 16.91 30.07
C MET A 151 17.20 16.21 29.52
N LEU A 152 16.05 16.40 30.18
CA LEU A 152 14.77 15.89 29.68
C LEU A 152 14.38 16.56 28.34
N GLY A 153 14.67 17.86 28.19
CA GLY A 153 14.48 18.56 26.93
C GLY A 153 15.34 17.99 25.79
N VAL A 154 16.62 17.73 26.05
CA VAL A 154 17.53 17.10 25.08
C VAL A 154 17.06 15.70 24.72
N ALA A 155 16.69 14.88 25.72
CA ALA A 155 16.18 13.53 25.50
C ALA A 155 14.90 13.53 24.65
N LYS A 156 13.98 14.46 24.90
CA LYS A 156 12.77 14.66 24.09
C LYS A 156 13.13 14.99 22.64
N THR A 157 14.01 15.97 22.42
CA THR A 157 14.43 16.34 21.05
C THR A 157 15.17 15.22 20.33
N HIS A 158 15.95 14.42 21.05
CA HIS A 158 16.65 13.27 20.48
C HIS A 158 15.66 12.20 20.01
N MET A 159 14.67 11.88 20.84
CA MET A 159 13.62 10.91 20.51
C MET A 159 12.74 11.40 19.33
N GLU A 160 12.44 12.70 19.28
CA GLU A 160 11.74 13.32 18.14
C GLU A 160 12.55 13.22 16.83
N LEU A 161 13.87 13.42 16.88
CA LEU A 161 14.75 13.27 15.72
C LEU A 161 14.89 11.81 15.26
N GLU A 162 14.96 10.86 16.19
CA GLU A 162 14.95 9.44 15.85
C GLU A 162 13.64 9.03 15.17
N LEU A 163 12.50 9.47 15.71
CA LEU A 163 11.18 9.24 15.10
C LEU A 163 11.08 9.84 13.70
N GLU A 164 11.54 11.07 13.48
CA GLU A 164 11.53 11.68 12.14
C GLU A 164 12.46 10.92 11.17
N SER A 165 13.62 10.43 11.66
CA SER A 165 14.51 9.58 10.85
C SER A 165 13.85 8.28 10.42
N TYR A 166 13.11 7.61 11.32
CA TYR A 166 12.34 6.40 10.98
C TYR A 166 11.23 6.69 9.97
N LEU A 167 10.51 7.82 10.13
CA LEU A 167 9.48 8.23 9.18
C LEU A 167 10.05 8.56 7.80
N GLU A 168 11.23 9.18 7.73
CA GLU A 168 11.88 9.49 6.45
C GLU A 168 12.35 8.21 5.73
N LEU A 169 12.80 7.19 6.47
CA LEU A 169 13.14 5.87 5.94
C LEU A 169 11.89 5.19 5.33
N GLU A 170 10.78 5.13 6.07
CA GLU A 170 9.48 4.60 5.64
C GLU A 170 8.94 5.33 4.39
N ARG A 171 9.06 6.66 4.36
CA ARG A 171 8.72 7.46 3.16
C ARG A 171 9.60 7.07 1.98
N GLY A 172 10.89 6.81 2.21
CA GLY A 172 11.83 6.34 1.19
C GLY A 172 11.45 4.98 0.60
N GLU A 173 11.09 4.02 1.45
CA GLU A 173 10.63 2.69 1.03
C GLU A 173 9.30 2.76 0.28
N THR A 174 8.36 3.56 0.77
CA THR A 174 7.08 3.81 0.09
C THR A 174 7.33 4.36 -1.32
N ARG A 175 8.26 5.32 -1.49
CA ARG A 175 8.63 5.83 -2.83
C ARG A 175 9.19 4.71 -3.72
N LYS A 176 10.07 3.85 -3.20
CA LYS A 176 10.61 2.69 -3.96
C LYS A 176 9.49 1.76 -4.42
N ILE A 177 8.59 1.36 -3.51
CA ILE A 177 7.44 0.49 -3.81
C ILE A 177 6.54 1.13 -4.86
N THR A 178 6.23 2.43 -4.71
CA THR A 178 5.38 3.15 -5.67
C THR A 178 6.00 3.19 -7.06
N THR A 179 7.32 3.39 -7.16
CA THR A 179 8.03 3.35 -8.45
C THR A 179 8.09 1.94 -9.05
N ALA A 180 8.22 0.89 -8.24
CA ALA A 180 8.19 -0.49 -8.69
C ALA A 180 6.81 -0.89 -9.21
N LEU A 181 5.74 -0.51 -8.49
CA LEU A 181 4.36 -0.71 -8.92
C LEU A 181 4.08 -0.03 -10.26
N LYS A 182 4.53 1.22 -10.43
CA LYS A 182 4.35 1.93 -11.70
C LYS A 182 5.08 1.23 -12.86
N LYS A 183 6.31 0.75 -12.64
CA LYS A 183 7.03 -0.04 -13.65
C LYS A 183 6.31 -1.35 -13.99
N ALA A 184 5.76 -2.04 -12.99
CA ALA A 184 5.00 -3.27 -13.20
C ALA A 184 3.70 -3.01 -13.98
N GLU A 185 2.99 -1.92 -13.69
CA GLU A 185 1.81 -1.48 -14.45
C GLU A 185 2.15 -1.17 -15.91
N ASP A 186 3.26 -0.48 -16.17
CA ASP A 186 3.73 -0.18 -17.52
C ASP A 186 4.10 -1.46 -18.28
N LEU A 187 4.77 -2.42 -17.63
CA LEU A 187 5.08 -3.73 -18.21
C LEU A 187 3.81 -4.53 -18.54
N LEU A 188 2.85 -4.60 -17.63
CA LEU A 188 1.56 -5.25 -17.87
C LEU A 188 0.78 -4.57 -19.01
N ALA A 189 0.88 -3.24 -19.12
CA ALA A 189 0.27 -2.51 -20.23
C ALA A 189 0.92 -2.89 -21.58
N THR A 190 2.25 -3.05 -21.61
CA THR A 190 2.95 -3.50 -22.82
C THR A 190 2.62 -4.95 -23.20
N GLU A 191 2.58 -5.88 -22.23
CA GLU A 191 2.19 -7.28 -22.47
C GLU A 191 0.76 -7.38 -22.99
N ARG A 192 -0.18 -6.63 -22.42
CA ARG A 192 -1.57 -6.56 -22.91
C ARG A 192 -1.65 -6.05 -24.35
N LEU A 193 -0.75 -5.16 -24.75
CA LEU A 193 -0.73 -4.61 -26.10
C LEU A 193 -0.12 -5.60 -27.09
N GLN A 194 0.95 -6.30 -26.69
CA GLN A 194 1.54 -7.41 -27.45
C GLN A 194 0.53 -8.55 -27.66
N PHE A 195 -0.15 -8.98 -26.60
CA PHE A 195 -1.18 -10.03 -26.68
C PHE A 195 -2.34 -9.63 -27.60
N LYS A 196 -2.79 -8.37 -27.55
CA LYS A 196 -3.79 -7.86 -28.51
C LYS A 196 -3.29 -7.90 -29.96
N GLN A 197 -2.01 -7.66 -30.18
CA GLN A 197 -1.40 -7.66 -31.50
C GLN A 197 -1.24 -9.07 -32.05
N GLU A 198 -0.88 -10.04 -31.19
CA GLU A 198 -0.83 -11.47 -31.50
C GLU A 198 -2.20 -12.01 -31.88
N ILE A 199 -3.24 -11.76 -31.08
CA ILE A 199 -4.63 -12.13 -31.42
C ILE A 199 -5.05 -11.55 -32.77
N LEU A 200 -4.68 -10.30 -33.07
CA LEU A 200 -4.99 -9.69 -34.36
C LEU A 200 -4.27 -10.36 -35.53
N GLN A 201 -3.04 -10.83 -35.32
CA GLN A 201 -2.30 -11.60 -36.33
C GLN A 201 -2.93 -12.98 -36.54
N ASP A 202 -3.30 -13.68 -35.48
CA ASP A 202 -3.98 -14.99 -35.57
C ASP A 202 -5.32 -14.87 -36.29
N VAL A 203 -6.12 -13.84 -35.97
CA VAL A 203 -7.39 -13.58 -36.66
C VAL A 203 -7.15 -13.25 -38.14
N LYS A 204 -6.07 -12.53 -38.49
CA LYS A 204 -5.70 -12.30 -39.90
C LYS A 204 -5.30 -13.59 -40.60
N HIS A 205 -4.51 -14.44 -39.95
CA HIS A 205 -4.13 -15.74 -40.50
C HIS A 205 -5.38 -16.61 -40.70
N GLN A 206 -6.22 -16.76 -39.68
CA GLN A 206 -7.45 -17.54 -39.75
C GLN A 206 -8.40 -17.03 -40.85
N THR A 207 -8.52 -15.72 -41.04
CA THR A 207 -9.35 -15.16 -42.12
C THR A 207 -8.76 -15.42 -43.50
N SER A 208 -7.43 -15.49 -43.64
CA SER A 208 -6.78 -15.90 -44.90
C SER A 208 -6.97 -17.40 -45.20
N THR A 209 -6.79 -18.29 -44.22
CA THR A 209 -7.04 -19.73 -44.37
C THR A 209 -8.51 -20.01 -44.66
N ASN A 210 -9.44 -19.32 -44.00
CA ASN A 210 -10.86 -19.46 -44.30
C ASN A 210 -11.19 -19.02 -45.73
N LYS A 211 -10.55 -17.96 -46.26
CA LYS A 211 -10.71 -17.56 -47.67
C LYS A 211 -10.17 -18.63 -48.63
N GLU A 212 -9.02 -19.23 -48.34
CA GLU A 212 -8.46 -20.32 -49.14
C GLU A 212 -9.35 -21.57 -49.14
N GLN A 213 -9.82 -21.97 -47.96
CA GLN A 213 -10.77 -23.08 -47.81
C GLN A 213 -12.06 -22.81 -48.58
N GLN A 214 -12.54 -21.56 -48.58
CA GLN A 214 -13.72 -21.17 -49.34
C GLN A 214 -13.48 -21.22 -50.86
N MET A 215 -12.32 -20.76 -51.34
CA MET A 215 -11.94 -20.91 -52.76
C MET A 215 -11.77 -22.37 -53.17
N ALA A 216 -11.24 -23.23 -52.29
CA ALA A 216 -11.15 -24.67 -52.54
C ALA A 216 -12.54 -25.33 -52.59
N LEU A 217 -13.45 -24.92 -51.71
CA LEU A 217 -14.83 -25.39 -51.72
C LEU A 217 -15.56 -25.00 -53.00
N GLU A 218 -15.39 -23.76 -53.49
CA GLU A 218 -15.98 -23.33 -54.76
C GLU A 218 -15.39 -24.10 -55.94
N ARG A 219 -14.06 -24.34 -55.98
CA ARG A 219 -13.45 -25.23 -56.99
C ARG A 219 -14.03 -26.64 -56.97
N MET A 220 -14.22 -27.25 -55.80
CA MET A 220 -14.86 -28.56 -55.70
C MET A 220 -16.33 -28.55 -56.14
N LYS A 221 -17.05 -27.44 -55.96
CA LYS A 221 -18.42 -27.30 -56.47
C LYS A 221 -18.42 -27.21 -57.99
N GLU A 222 -17.51 -26.45 -58.58
CA GLU A 222 -17.32 -26.34 -60.03
C GLU A 222 -16.96 -27.69 -60.65
N GLU A 223 -16.02 -28.42 -60.05
CA GLU A 223 -15.65 -29.78 -60.47
C GLU A 223 -16.83 -30.75 -60.36
N ASN A 224 -17.58 -30.73 -59.26
CA ASN A 224 -18.78 -31.55 -59.12
C ASN A 224 -19.85 -31.18 -60.15
N GLN A 225 -19.99 -29.90 -60.49
CA GLN A 225 -20.94 -29.45 -61.51
C GLN A 225 -20.48 -29.89 -62.91
N ALA A 226 -19.17 -29.86 -63.19
CA ALA A 226 -18.58 -30.42 -64.41
C ALA A 226 -18.82 -31.93 -64.50
N LEU A 227 -18.53 -32.69 -63.43
CA LEU A 227 -18.80 -34.12 -63.36
C LEU A 227 -20.29 -34.46 -63.50
N GLN A 228 -21.19 -33.65 -62.90
CA GLN A 228 -22.63 -33.80 -63.10
C GLN A 228 -23.04 -33.53 -64.55
N SER A 229 -22.40 -32.58 -65.22
CA SER A 229 -22.66 -32.31 -66.64
C SER A 229 -22.15 -33.44 -67.55
N GLU A 230 -20.98 -34.02 -67.27
CA GLU A 230 -20.47 -35.21 -67.95
C GLU A 230 -21.34 -36.44 -67.72
N LEU A 231 -21.79 -36.67 -66.48
CA LEU A 231 -22.75 -37.73 -66.16
C LEU A 231 -24.10 -37.54 -66.89
N CYS A 232 -24.50 -36.29 -67.15
CA CYS A 232 -25.70 -35.99 -67.93
C CYS A 232 -25.54 -36.36 -69.41
N VAL A 233 -24.31 -36.30 -69.95
CA VAL A 233 -23.95 -36.74 -71.31
C VAL A 233 -23.76 -38.26 -71.39
N LEU A 234 -23.28 -38.90 -70.32
CA LEU A 234 -23.09 -40.34 -70.22
C LEU A 234 -24.40 -41.10 -69.95
N ARG A 235 -25.39 -40.47 -69.30
CA ARG A 235 -26.69 -41.09 -68.94
C ARG A 235 -27.49 -41.61 -70.16
N PRO A 236 -27.53 -40.92 -71.32
CA PRO A 236 -28.10 -41.48 -72.55
C PRO A 236 -27.29 -42.64 -73.14
N MET A 237 -25.94 -42.62 -73.02
CA MET A 237 -25.09 -43.71 -73.52
C MET A 237 -25.23 -44.99 -72.67
N LEU A 238 -25.46 -44.86 -71.36
CA LEU A 238 -25.75 -45.99 -70.48
C LEU A 238 -27.14 -46.60 -70.71
N CYS A 239 -28.07 -45.86 -71.31
CA CYS A 239 -29.37 -46.38 -71.74
C CYS A 239 -29.30 -47.24 -73.02
N VAL A 240 -28.19 -47.22 -73.76
CA VAL A 240 -27.98 -48.07 -74.94
C VAL A 240 -27.20 -49.35 -74.60
N ALA A 241 -26.43 -49.37 -73.51
CA ALA A 241 -25.67 -50.55 -73.06
C ALA A 241 -26.44 -51.41 -72.04
N LYS A 242 -27.73 -51.69 -72.31
CA LYS A 242 -28.55 -52.63 -71.52
C LYS A 242 -28.97 -53.86 -72.32
N THR A 243 -28.03 -54.44 -73.05
CA THR A 243 -28.03 -55.85 -73.45
C THR A 243 -26.58 -56.31 -73.51
N ASN A 244 -26.07 -56.90 -72.42
CA ASN A 244 -25.09 -57.99 -72.45
C ASN A 244 -24.75 -58.47 -71.03
N VAL A 245 -24.55 -59.78 -70.93
CA VAL A 245 -24.67 -60.65 -69.75
C VAL A 245 -23.38 -60.79 -68.93
N GLU A 246 -22.47 -59.80 -68.92
CA GLU A 246 -21.14 -59.98 -68.29
C GLU A 246 -20.83 -59.07 -67.09
N LEU A 247 -21.84 -58.44 -66.48
CA LEU A 247 -21.66 -57.53 -65.33
C LEU A 247 -21.97 -58.15 -63.95
N GLU A 248 -22.23 -59.46 -63.87
CA GLU A 248 -22.63 -60.11 -62.62
C GLU A 248 -21.46 -60.71 -61.82
N SER A 249 -20.27 -60.85 -62.42
CA SER A 249 -19.04 -61.29 -61.74
C SER A 249 -18.32 -60.14 -61.02
N HIS A 250 -18.30 -58.93 -61.60
CA HIS A 250 -17.65 -57.76 -61.00
C HIS A 250 -18.41 -57.18 -59.78
N LEU A 251 -19.74 -57.27 -59.75
CA LEU A 251 -20.56 -56.83 -58.62
C LEU A 251 -20.41 -57.70 -57.35
N LYS A 252 -19.81 -58.91 -57.45
CA LYS A 252 -19.46 -59.71 -56.27
C LYS A 252 -18.17 -59.27 -55.59
N LEU A 253 -17.25 -58.62 -56.31
CA LEU A 253 -15.99 -58.13 -55.75
C LEU A 253 -16.18 -56.80 -55.00
N GLU A 254 -16.96 -55.87 -55.58
CA GLU A 254 -17.26 -54.57 -54.94
C GLU A 254 -18.13 -54.69 -53.68
N ARG A 255 -18.96 -55.74 -53.59
CA ARG A 255 -19.71 -56.09 -52.37
C ARG A 255 -18.80 -56.61 -51.24
N GLY A 256 -17.61 -57.10 -51.57
CA GLY A 256 -16.59 -57.51 -50.58
C GLY A 256 -15.85 -56.31 -49.99
N GLU A 257 -15.55 -55.30 -50.81
CA GLU A 257 -14.84 -54.09 -50.38
C GLU A 257 -15.75 -53.13 -49.60
N THR A 258 -17.01 -52.97 -50.02
CA THR A 258 -18.00 -52.19 -49.25
C THR A 258 -18.28 -52.81 -47.87
N ARG A 259 -18.21 -54.15 -47.73
CA ARG A 259 -18.29 -54.82 -46.41
C ARG A 259 -17.07 -54.54 -45.53
N LYS A 260 -15.86 -54.50 -46.11
CA LYS A 260 -14.63 -54.14 -45.39
C LYS A 260 -14.63 -52.67 -44.94
N ILE A 261 -15.09 -51.77 -45.80
CA ILE A 261 -15.24 -50.34 -45.47
C ILE A 261 -16.28 -50.13 -44.38
N THR A 262 -17.43 -50.82 -44.43
CA THR A 262 -18.45 -50.72 -43.37
C THR A 262 -17.99 -51.34 -42.05
N THR A 263 -17.16 -52.38 -42.05
CA THR A 263 -16.54 -52.88 -40.80
C THR A 263 -15.46 -51.95 -40.26
N ALA A 264 -14.67 -51.30 -41.13
CA ALA A 264 -13.69 -50.30 -40.72
C ALA A 264 -14.35 -49.04 -40.16
N LEU A 265 -15.45 -48.57 -40.77
CA LEU A 265 -16.21 -47.43 -40.31
C LEU A 265 -16.86 -47.70 -38.94
N LYS A 266 -17.38 -48.92 -38.73
CA LYS A 266 -17.94 -49.32 -37.44
C LYS A 266 -16.87 -49.42 -36.35
N LYS A 267 -15.69 -49.95 -36.65
CA LYS A 267 -14.54 -49.91 -35.73
C LYS A 267 -14.09 -48.49 -35.40
N ALA A 268 -14.09 -47.57 -36.37
CA ALA A 268 -13.74 -46.17 -36.11
C ALA A 268 -14.80 -45.47 -35.24
N GLN A 269 -16.09 -45.77 -35.44
CA GLN A 269 -17.16 -45.30 -34.55
C GLN A 269 -17.04 -45.85 -33.14
N ASP A 270 -16.71 -47.14 -32.99
CA ASP A 270 -16.52 -47.77 -31.68
C ASP A 270 -15.29 -47.17 -30.96
N LEU A 271 -14.21 -46.86 -31.68
CA LEU A 271 -13.02 -46.19 -31.11
C LEU A 271 -13.33 -44.76 -30.65
N LEU A 272 -14.05 -43.97 -31.45
CA LEU A 272 -14.50 -42.63 -31.06
C LEU A 272 -15.43 -42.66 -29.83
N ALA A 273 -16.28 -43.69 -29.72
CA ALA A 273 -17.13 -43.88 -28.55
C ALA A 273 -16.31 -44.20 -27.29
N ILE A 274 -15.22 -44.96 -27.43
CA ILE A 274 -14.30 -45.28 -26.33
C ILE A 274 -13.54 -44.02 -25.88
N GLU A 275 -13.00 -43.23 -26.81
CA GLU A 275 -12.30 -41.97 -26.49
C GLU A 275 -13.22 -40.97 -25.79
N HIS A 276 -14.48 -40.84 -26.24
CA HIS A 276 -15.46 -39.97 -25.60
C HIS A 276 -15.85 -40.45 -24.19
N LEU A 277 -15.84 -41.76 -23.93
CA LEU A 277 -16.06 -42.32 -22.58
C LEU A 277 -14.82 -42.14 -21.69
N GLN A 278 -13.61 -42.24 -22.23
CA GLN A 278 -12.37 -41.96 -21.50
C GLN A 278 -12.30 -40.49 -21.07
N PHE A 279 -12.61 -39.56 -21.98
CA PHE A 279 -12.68 -38.13 -21.65
C PHE A 279 -13.73 -37.81 -20.57
N LYS A 280 -14.89 -38.48 -20.61
CA LYS A 280 -15.90 -38.35 -19.53
C LYS A 280 -15.42 -38.89 -18.19
N LEU A 281 -14.65 -39.98 -18.18
CA LEU A 281 -14.08 -40.56 -16.96
C LEU A 281 -13.03 -39.64 -16.34
N GLU A 282 -12.20 -39.01 -17.18
CA GLU A 282 -11.18 -38.03 -16.75
C GLU A 282 -11.81 -36.81 -16.08
N ILE A 283 -12.85 -36.21 -16.71
CA ILE A 283 -13.61 -35.10 -16.11
C ILE A 283 -14.25 -35.51 -14.77
N LEU A 284 -14.78 -36.73 -14.66
CA LEU A 284 -15.38 -37.21 -13.41
C LEU A 284 -14.34 -37.45 -12.31
N GLN A 285 -13.12 -37.83 -12.67
CA GLN A 285 -12.01 -37.94 -11.71
C GLN A 285 -11.56 -36.57 -11.20
N ASP A 286 -11.46 -35.57 -12.09
CA ASP A 286 -11.13 -34.20 -11.69
C ASP A 286 -12.19 -33.59 -10.78
N VAL A 287 -13.48 -33.80 -11.08
CA VAL A 287 -14.59 -33.35 -10.22
C VAL A 287 -14.56 -34.06 -8.86
N LYS A 288 -14.14 -35.33 -8.81
CA LYS A 288 -13.99 -36.08 -7.55
C LYS A 288 -12.82 -35.53 -6.71
N HIS A 289 -11.71 -35.17 -7.35
CA HIS A 289 -10.59 -34.53 -6.65
C HIS A 289 -10.99 -33.14 -6.13
N GLN A 290 -11.67 -32.33 -6.94
CA GLN A 290 -12.15 -30.99 -6.54
C GLN A 290 -13.15 -31.04 -5.37
N THR A 291 -13.99 -32.08 -5.31
CA THR A 291 -14.94 -32.25 -4.19
C THR A 291 -14.26 -32.72 -2.90
N SER A 292 -13.16 -33.48 -2.99
CA SER A 292 -12.35 -33.82 -1.81
C SER A 292 -11.58 -32.62 -1.24
N THR A 293 -10.98 -31.78 -2.09
CA THR A 293 -10.26 -30.57 -1.66
C THR A 293 -11.20 -29.53 -1.05
N ASN A 294 -12.40 -29.37 -1.61
CA ASN A 294 -13.43 -28.48 -1.02
C ASN A 294 -13.87 -28.96 0.37
N LYS A 295 -13.91 -30.27 0.60
CA LYS A 295 -14.28 -30.84 1.91
C LYS A 295 -13.19 -30.60 2.97
N GLU A 296 -11.92 -30.67 2.59
CA GLU A 296 -10.80 -30.30 3.47
C GLU A 296 -10.77 -28.81 3.79
N GLN A 297 -10.99 -27.93 2.79
CA GLN A 297 -11.09 -26.49 3.00
C GLN A 297 -12.24 -26.13 3.95
N GLN A 298 -13.39 -26.81 3.82
CA GLN A 298 -14.52 -26.62 4.73
C GLN A 298 -14.18 -27.03 6.17
N MET A 299 -13.48 -28.16 6.37
CA MET A 299 -13.04 -28.57 7.71
C MET A 299 -12.00 -27.62 8.31
N ALA A 300 -11.09 -27.07 7.51
CA ALA A 300 -10.13 -26.06 7.96
C ALA A 300 -10.82 -24.76 8.40
N LEU A 301 -11.84 -24.32 7.67
CA LEU A 301 -12.64 -23.15 8.03
C LEU A 301 -13.40 -23.35 9.35
N GLU A 302 -13.94 -24.55 9.60
CA GLU A 302 -14.61 -24.86 10.87
C GLU A 302 -13.63 -24.88 12.05
N ARG A 303 -12.39 -25.36 11.87
CA ARG A 303 -11.35 -25.31 12.90
C ARG A 303 -10.98 -23.86 13.27
N MET A 304 -10.78 -23.00 12.27
CA MET A 304 -10.49 -21.58 12.53
C MET A 304 -11.64 -20.86 13.24
N LYS A 305 -12.90 -21.21 12.96
CA LYS A 305 -14.05 -20.68 13.70
C LYS A 305 -14.03 -21.13 15.16
N ALA A 306 -13.74 -22.41 15.41
CA ALA A 306 -13.63 -22.94 16.78
C ALA A 306 -12.49 -22.28 17.58
N GLU A 307 -11.33 -22.04 16.95
CA GLU A 307 -10.21 -21.32 17.59
C GLU A 307 -10.55 -19.86 17.89
N LYS A 308 -11.23 -19.16 16.97
CA LYS A 308 -11.70 -17.80 17.21
C LYS A 308 -12.65 -17.74 18.41
N ASP A 309 -13.60 -18.68 18.50
CA ASP A 309 -14.57 -18.73 19.60
C ASP A 309 -13.89 -19.07 20.94
N ALA A 310 -12.86 -19.92 20.92
CA ALA A 310 -12.03 -20.22 22.09
C ALA A 310 -11.28 -18.97 22.56
N LEU A 311 -10.54 -18.29 21.68
CA LEU A 311 -9.81 -17.05 22.00
C LEU A 311 -10.74 -15.94 22.49
N GLN A 312 -11.94 -15.82 21.91
CA GLN A 312 -12.92 -14.82 22.32
C GLN A 312 -13.54 -15.13 23.68
N SER A 313 -13.53 -16.39 24.12
CA SER A 313 -13.94 -16.79 25.47
C SER A 313 -12.84 -16.53 26.51
N GLU A 314 -11.57 -16.77 26.17
CA GLU A 314 -10.41 -16.38 26.99
C GLU A 314 -10.32 -14.86 27.19
N LEU A 315 -10.55 -14.07 26.14
CA LEU A 315 -10.57 -12.60 26.22
C LEU A 315 -11.70 -12.06 27.12
N ARG A 316 -12.83 -12.78 27.20
CA ARG A 316 -13.90 -12.48 28.17
C ARG A 316 -13.52 -12.85 29.60
N ALA A 317 -12.70 -13.89 29.80
CA ALA A 317 -12.23 -14.31 31.12
C ALA A 317 -11.13 -13.38 31.69
N ILE A 318 -10.34 -12.73 30.82
CA ILE A 318 -9.28 -11.80 31.23
C ILE A 318 -9.83 -10.39 31.56
N ARG A 319 -10.95 -10.00 30.95
CA ARG A 319 -11.56 -8.66 31.11
C ARG A 319 -11.87 -8.26 32.57
N PRO A 320 -12.30 -9.14 33.48
CA PRO A 320 -12.53 -8.79 34.89
C PRO A 320 -11.22 -8.64 35.69
N MET A 321 -10.14 -9.33 35.32
CA MET A 321 -8.86 -9.23 36.03
C MET A 321 -8.15 -7.88 35.77
N LEU A 322 -8.39 -7.28 34.61
CA LEU A 322 -7.93 -5.93 34.28
C LEU A 322 -8.69 -4.80 35.01
N CYS A 323 -9.83 -5.10 35.64
CA CYS A 323 -10.56 -4.11 36.46
C CYS A 323 -10.00 -3.97 37.89
N VAL A 324 -9.15 -4.89 38.37
CA VAL A 324 -8.62 -4.87 39.74
C VAL A 324 -7.24 -4.22 39.83
N ALA A 325 -6.51 -4.06 38.70
CA ALA A 325 -5.18 -3.45 38.66
C ALA A 325 -5.18 -1.92 38.44
N LYS A 326 -6.32 -1.24 38.68
CA LYS A 326 -6.50 0.18 38.36
C LYS A 326 -6.79 1.03 39.60
N THR A 327 -5.95 0.92 40.61
CA THR A 327 -5.88 1.89 41.71
C THR A 327 -4.42 2.19 42.04
N HIS A 328 -3.82 3.12 41.31
CA HIS A 328 -2.59 3.80 41.71
C HIS A 328 -2.72 5.29 41.39
N MET A 329 -2.93 6.08 42.44
CA MET A 329 -3.27 7.51 42.44
C MET A 329 -2.11 8.47 42.07
N GLU A 330 -0.95 7.98 41.63
CA GLU A 330 0.23 8.85 41.50
C GLU A 330 0.66 9.13 40.06
N LEU A 331 0.05 8.46 39.06
CA LEU A 331 0.27 8.77 37.63
C LEU A 331 -0.68 9.86 37.08
N GLU A 332 -1.72 10.23 37.82
CA GLU A 332 -2.76 11.17 37.37
C GLU A 332 -2.25 12.62 37.27
N SER A 333 -1.33 13.04 38.13
CA SER A 333 -0.74 14.39 38.05
C SER A 333 0.15 14.58 36.81
N TYR A 334 0.77 13.53 36.27
CA TYR A 334 1.59 13.61 35.05
C TYR A 334 0.72 13.60 33.78
N LEU A 335 -0.40 12.88 33.81
CA LEU A 335 -1.39 12.87 32.72
C LEU A 335 -2.16 14.19 32.59
N GLU A 336 -2.33 14.93 33.70
CA GLU A 336 -2.99 16.25 33.69
C GLU A 336 -2.23 17.29 32.82
N LEU A 337 -0.89 17.22 32.81
CA LEU A 337 -0.04 18.09 32.00
C LEU A 337 -0.07 17.71 30.52
N GLU A 338 0.01 16.41 30.20
CA GLU A 338 -0.10 15.92 28.81
C GLU A 338 -1.49 16.15 28.22
N ARG A 339 -2.56 16.09 29.03
CA ARG A 339 -3.93 16.42 28.58
C ARG A 339 -4.07 17.89 28.20
N GLY A 340 -3.34 18.78 28.87
CA GLY A 340 -3.27 20.20 28.51
C GLY A 340 -2.63 20.43 27.13
N GLU A 341 -1.56 19.69 26.80
CA GLU A 341 -0.91 19.74 25.49
C GLU A 341 -1.76 19.04 24.42
N THR A 342 -2.39 17.91 24.75
CA THR A 342 -3.29 17.18 23.85
C THR A 342 -4.49 18.03 23.44
N ARG A 343 -5.05 18.85 24.34
CA ARG A 343 -6.11 19.82 23.99
C ARG A 343 -5.64 20.89 23.01
N LYS A 344 -4.39 21.37 23.14
CA LYS A 344 -3.81 22.34 22.20
C LYS A 344 -3.59 21.69 20.82
N ILE A 345 -3.09 20.46 20.78
CA ILE A 345 -2.87 19.69 19.55
C ILE A 345 -4.20 19.35 18.87
N THR A 346 -5.21 18.88 19.60
CA THR A 346 -6.54 18.59 19.01
C THR A 346 -7.22 19.84 18.47
N THR A 347 -7.05 21.01 19.12
CA THR A 347 -7.57 22.28 18.61
C THR A 347 -6.84 22.71 17.34
N ALA A 348 -5.52 22.51 17.27
CA ALA A 348 -4.73 22.79 16.07
C ALA A 348 -5.06 21.83 14.92
N LEU A 349 -5.23 20.54 15.19
CA LEU A 349 -5.63 19.53 14.21
C LEU A 349 -7.03 19.82 13.66
N LYS A 350 -7.98 20.21 14.51
CA LYS A 350 -9.33 20.57 14.06
C LYS A 350 -9.30 21.80 13.14
N LYS A 351 -8.47 22.79 13.45
CA LYS A 351 -8.26 23.95 12.58
C LYS A 351 -7.60 23.58 11.24
N ALA A 352 -6.68 22.61 11.24
CA ALA A 352 -6.07 22.08 10.02
C ALA A 352 -7.05 21.26 9.17
N GLU A 353 -7.91 20.45 9.80
CA GLU A 353 -8.99 19.72 9.13
C GLU A 353 -10.00 20.66 8.47
N ASP A 354 -10.39 21.74 9.15
CA ASP A 354 -11.28 22.75 8.59
C ASP A 354 -10.65 23.46 7.37
N LEU A 355 -9.35 23.78 7.43
CA LEU A 355 -8.62 24.34 6.28
C LEU A 355 -8.54 23.36 5.10
N LEU A 356 -8.22 22.08 5.36
CA LEU A 356 -8.20 21.02 4.34
C LEU A 356 -9.59 20.77 3.76
N ALA A 357 -10.65 20.84 4.56
CA ALA A 357 -12.02 20.74 4.07
C ALA A 357 -12.36 21.90 3.12
N THR A 358 -11.87 23.11 3.43
CA THR A 358 -12.04 24.30 2.59
C THR A 358 -11.29 24.17 1.26
N GLU A 359 -10.03 23.70 1.30
CA GLU A 359 -9.22 23.45 0.10
C GLU A 359 -9.81 22.33 -0.78
N ARG A 360 -10.30 21.23 -0.17
CA ARG A 360 -10.99 20.16 -0.90
C ARG A 360 -12.25 20.67 -1.59
N LEU A 361 -12.97 21.60 -0.97
CA LEU A 361 -14.17 22.20 -1.56
C LEU A 361 -13.82 23.12 -2.74
N GLN A 362 -12.77 23.94 -2.61
CA GLN A 362 -12.23 24.75 -3.70
C GLN A 362 -11.73 23.89 -4.87
N PHE A 363 -11.00 22.81 -4.57
CA PHE A 363 -10.51 21.87 -5.59
C PHE A 363 -11.67 21.16 -6.31
N LYS A 364 -12.70 20.73 -5.58
CA LYS A 364 -13.92 20.13 -6.16
C LYS A 364 -14.67 21.12 -7.05
N GLN A 365 -14.71 22.41 -6.67
CA GLN A 365 -15.32 23.47 -7.46
C GLN A 365 -14.53 23.76 -8.74
N LYS A 366 -13.19 23.72 -8.67
CA LYS A 366 -12.30 23.84 -9.84
C LYS A 366 -12.47 22.68 -10.82
N ILE A 367 -12.49 21.43 -10.35
CA ILE A 367 -12.76 20.26 -11.20
C ILE A 367 -14.12 20.38 -11.89
N LEU A 368 -15.16 20.84 -11.17
CA LEU A 368 -16.47 21.04 -11.76
C LEU A 368 -16.47 22.10 -12.87
N GLN A 369 -15.68 23.16 -12.73
CA GLN A 369 -15.51 24.17 -13.80
C GLN A 369 -14.76 23.58 -15.01
N ASP A 370 -13.68 22.84 -14.78
CA ASP A 370 -12.91 22.20 -15.86
C ASP A 370 -13.74 21.16 -16.62
N VAL A 371 -14.54 20.35 -15.91
CA VAL A 371 -15.47 19.39 -16.52
C VAL A 371 -16.57 20.11 -17.31
N LYS A 372 -17.05 21.27 -16.83
CA LYS A 372 -18.03 22.10 -17.55
C LYS A 372 -17.45 22.69 -18.83
N HIS A 373 -16.18 23.11 -18.81
CA HIS A 373 -15.48 23.54 -20.01
C HIS A 373 -15.27 22.37 -20.98
N GLN A 374 -14.82 21.20 -20.50
CA GLN A 374 -14.61 20.02 -21.34
C GLN A 374 -15.91 19.50 -21.98
N THR A 375 -17.03 19.57 -21.27
CA THR A 375 -18.34 19.19 -21.83
C THR A 375 -18.85 20.17 -22.87
N SER A 376 -18.46 21.45 -22.78
CA SER A 376 -18.77 22.44 -23.83
C SER A 376 -17.93 22.25 -25.10
N THR A 377 -16.62 21.97 -24.98
CA THR A 377 -15.75 21.67 -26.12
C THR A 377 -16.10 20.34 -26.78
N ASN A 378 -16.46 19.31 -26.00
CA ASN A 378 -16.93 18.04 -26.57
C ASN A 378 -18.25 18.21 -27.35
N LYS A 379 -19.15 19.11 -26.91
CA LYS A 379 -20.37 19.44 -27.67
C LYS A 379 -20.05 20.13 -29.00
N GLU A 380 -19.09 21.04 -29.02
CA GLU A 380 -18.64 21.67 -30.27
C GLU A 380 -17.99 20.68 -31.24
N GLN A 381 -17.13 19.79 -30.74
CA GLN A 381 -16.52 18.72 -31.54
C GLN A 381 -17.57 17.76 -32.10
N GLN A 382 -18.59 17.40 -31.31
CA GLN A 382 -19.70 16.58 -31.77
C GLN A 382 -20.51 17.28 -32.88
N MET A 383 -20.78 18.58 -32.75
CA MET A 383 -21.45 19.35 -33.81
C MET A 383 -20.60 19.45 -35.09
N ALA A 384 -19.28 19.59 -34.97
CA ALA A 384 -18.37 19.60 -36.12
C ALA A 384 -18.35 18.23 -36.84
N LEU A 385 -18.35 17.14 -36.08
CA LEU A 385 -18.42 15.79 -36.64
C LEU A 385 -19.73 15.54 -37.40
N GLU A 386 -20.87 15.99 -36.85
CA GLU A 386 -22.16 15.86 -37.53
C GLU A 386 -22.25 16.72 -38.81
N ARG A 387 -21.60 17.90 -38.85
CA ARG A 387 -21.46 18.68 -40.10
C ARG A 387 -20.67 17.92 -41.16
N MET A 388 -19.52 17.34 -40.80
CA MET A 388 -18.72 16.54 -41.75
C MET A 388 -19.47 15.32 -42.27
N LYS A 389 -20.30 14.67 -41.43
CA LYS A 389 -21.16 13.56 -41.88
C LYS A 389 -22.22 14.03 -42.88
N ALA A 390 -22.83 15.19 -42.65
CA ALA A 390 -23.80 15.77 -43.57
C ALA A 390 -23.16 16.14 -44.92
N GLU A 391 -21.95 16.71 -44.91
CA GLU A 391 -21.18 17.01 -46.13
C GLU A 391 -20.81 15.74 -46.91
N ASN A 392 -20.39 14.67 -46.22
CA ASN A 392 -20.11 13.38 -46.86
C ASN A 392 -21.36 12.74 -47.48
N GLN A 393 -22.52 12.87 -46.83
CA GLN A 393 -23.79 12.42 -47.42
C GLN A 393 -24.17 13.25 -48.64
N ALA A 394 -23.93 14.56 -48.63
CA ALA A 394 -24.15 15.41 -49.80
C ALA A 394 -23.23 14.99 -50.97
N LEU A 395 -21.94 14.76 -50.72
CA LEU A 395 -21.00 14.27 -51.74
C LEU A 395 -21.35 12.88 -52.27
N GLN A 396 -21.84 11.97 -51.42
CA GLN A 396 -22.35 10.67 -51.87
C GLN A 396 -23.60 10.81 -52.75
N SER A 397 -24.48 11.78 -52.45
CA SER A 397 -25.64 12.05 -53.29
C SER A 397 -25.26 12.65 -54.65
N GLU A 398 -24.22 13.49 -54.72
CA GLU A 398 -23.67 14.03 -55.98
C GLU A 398 -22.99 12.93 -56.83
N LEU A 399 -22.25 12.01 -56.21
CA LEU A 399 -21.67 10.84 -56.90
C LEU A 399 -22.74 9.89 -57.47
N CYS A 400 -23.93 9.85 -56.87
CA CYS A 400 -25.06 9.06 -57.37
C CYS A 400 -25.63 9.63 -58.68
N VAL A 401 -25.50 10.94 -58.90
CA VAL A 401 -25.94 11.63 -60.14
C VAL A 401 -24.91 11.49 -61.28
N LEU A 402 -23.62 11.26 -60.96
CA LEU A 402 -22.57 11.07 -61.97
C LEU A 402 -22.46 9.63 -62.50
N ARG A 403 -23.00 8.63 -61.80
CA ARG A 403 -22.91 7.21 -62.17
C ARG A 403 -23.66 6.83 -63.47
N PRO A 404 -24.79 7.46 -63.86
CA PRO A 404 -25.44 7.15 -65.14
C PRO A 404 -24.75 7.74 -66.38
N MET A 405 -23.84 8.73 -66.22
CA MET A 405 -23.18 9.37 -67.37
C MET A 405 -22.01 8.56 -67.96
N LEU A 406 -21.62 7.44 -67.33
CA LEU A 406 -20.49 6.62 -67.76
C LEU A 406 -20.89 5.31 -68.47
N CYS A 407 -22.13 5.20 -68.95
CA CYS A 407 -22.60 4.06 -69.74
C CYS A 407 -23.26 4.51 -71.05
N VAL A 408 -22.46 5.11 -71.95
CA VAL A 408 -22.80 5.17 -73.38
C VAL A 408 -21.55 4.88 -74.20
N ALA A 409 -21.49 3.67 -74.77
CA ALA A 409 -21.04 3.36 -76.15
C ALA A 409 -20.42 1.95 -76.23
N LYS A 410 -21.21 0.97 -76.68
CA LYS A 410 -20.97 0.28 -77.95
C LYS A 410 -21.99 -0.84 -78.14
N THR A 411 -22.91 -0.59 -79.04
CA THR A 411 -23.73 -1.59 -79.73
C THR A 411 -22.86 -2.33 -80.75
N ASN A 412 -23.06 -3.65 -80.89
CA ASN A 412 -23.47 -4.23 -82.18
C ASN A 412 -23.79 -5.73 -82.05
N VAL A 413 -25.07 -6.02 -82.29
CA VAL A 413 -25.63 -7.05 -83.17
C VAL A 413 -24.80 -8.33 -83.35
N GLU A 414 -25.14 -9.38 -82.60
CA GLU A 414 -25.11 -10.82 -83.02
C GLU A 414 -25.57 -11.76 -81.87
N LEU A 415 -26.64 -11.43 -81.14
CA LEU A 415 -27.00 -12.12 -79.88
C LEU A 415 -28.46 -12.61 -79.80
N GLU A 416 -29.03 -13.09 -80.90
CA GLU A 416 -30.42 -13.59 -80.90
C GLU A 416 -30.56 -15.13 -81.03
N SER A 417 -29.47 -15.85 -81.32
CA SER A 417 -29.44 -17.33 -81.27
C SER A 417 -29.00 -17.90 -79.91
N HIS A 418 -28.26 -17.13 -79.10
CA HIS A 418 -27.83 -17.53 -77.75
C HIS A 418 -28.92 -17.36 -76.65
N LEU A 419 -29.95 -16.55 -76.89
CA LEU A 419 -31.01 -16.24 -75.91
C LEU A 419 -31.96 -17.40 -75.57
N LYS A 420 -31.91 -18.53 -76.28
CA LYS A 420 -32.67 -19.75 -75.91
C LYS A 420 -31.91 -20.68 -74.97
N LEU A 421 -30.57 -20.67 -74.99
CA LEU A 421 -29.74 -21.41 -74.03
C LEU A 421 -29.58 -20.63 -72.71
N GLU A 422 -29.41 -19.30 -72.83
CA GLU A 422 -29.27 -18.42 -71.67
C GLU A 422 -30.53 -18.34 -70.80
N ARG A 423 -31.74 -18.65 -71.32
CA ARG A 423 -32.98 -18.74 -70.51
C ARG A 423 -33.03 -19.98 -69.61
N GLY A 424 -32.31 -21.05 -69.97
CA GLY A 424 -32.13 -22.22 -69.12
C GLY A 424 -31.07 -21.98 -68.05
N GLU A 425 -29.99 -21.29 -68.42
CA GLU A 425 -28.91 -20.92 -67.51
C GLU A 425 -29.31 -19.82 -66.54
N THR A 426 -30.05 -18.79 -66.98
CA THR A 426 -30.60 -17.77 -66.06
C THR A 426 -31.58 -18.36 -65.06
N ARG A 427 -32.34 -19.41 -65.39
CA ARG A 427 -33.16 -20.14 -64.40
C ARG A 427 -32.30 -20.90 -63.39
N LYS A 428 -31.25 -21.59 -63.85
CA LYS A 428 -30.29 -22.25 -62.95
C LYS A 428 -29.54 -21.25 -62.05
N ILE A 429 -29.12 -20.12 -62.61
CA ILE A 429 -28.47 -19.01 -61.90
C ILE A 429 -29.44 -18.36 -60.91
N THR A 430 -30.70 -18.10 -61.26
CA THR A 430 -31.68 -17.57 -60.28
C THR A 430 -31.99 -18.57 -59.16
N THR A 431 -31.96 -19.87 -59.45
CA THR A 431 -32.19 -20.90 -58.43
C THR A 431 -30.96 -21.05 -57.52
N ALA A 432 -29.75 -20.95 -58.07
CA ALA A 432 -28.49 -20.92 -57.33
C ALA A 432 -28.36 -19.64 -56.50
N LEU A 433 -28.74 -18.49 -57.05
CA LEU A 433 -28.76 -17.19 -56.36
C LEU A 433 -29.74 -17.22 -55.18
N LYS A 434 -30.92 -17.83 -55.36
CA LYS A 434 -31.89 -18.00 -54.26
C LYS A 434 -31.36 -18.91 -53.16
N LYS A 435 -30.70 -20.03 -53.51
CA LYS A 435 -30.01 -20.89 -52.53
C LYS A 435 -28.85 -20.17 -51.81
N ALA A 436 -28.08 -19.36 -52.53
CA ALA A 436 -27.01 -18.56 -51.95
C ALA A 436 -27.56 -17.47 -51.01
N GLN A 437 -28.69 -16.84 -51.36
CA GLN A 437 -29.40 -15.92 -50.48
C GLN A 437 -29.95 -16.61 -49.23
N ASP A 438 -30.51 -17.81 -49.36
CA ASP A 438 -31.01 -18.59 -48.22
C ASP A 438 -29.87 -19.03 -47.30
N LEU A 439 -28.69 -19.37 -47.85
CA LEU A 439 -27.47 -19.68 -47.09
C LEU A 439 -26.92 -18.45 -46.38
N LEU A 440 -26.80 -17.31 -47.07
CA LEU A 440 -26.41 -16.04 -46.45
C LEU A 440 -27.39 -15.62 -45.35
N ALA A 441 -28.69 -15.86 -45.52
CA ALA A 441 -29.69 -15.59 -44.50
C ALA A 441 -29.50 -16.51 -43.28
N THR A 442 -29.15 -17.78 -43.48
CA THR A 442 -28.88 -18.72 -42.37
C THR A 442 -27.58 -18.39 -41.64
N GLU A 443 -26.51 -18.04 -42.34
CA GLU A 443 -25.25 -17.58 -41.75
C GLU A 443 -25.44 -16.29 -40.97
N ARG A 444 -26.20 -15.33 -41.52
CA ARG A 444 -26.53 -14.08 -40.82
C ARG A 444 -27.33 -14.34 -39.54
N LEU A 445 -28.25 -15.30 -39.55
CA LEU A 445 -28.99 -15.73 -38.35
C LEU A 445 -28.11 -16.48 -37.34
N GLN A 446 -27.11 -17.24 -37.79
CA GLN A 446 -26.13 -17.88 -36.89
C GLN A 446 -25.21 -16.84 -36.24
N PHE A 447 -24.72 -15.88 -37.03
CA PHE A 447 -23.91 -14.77 -36.53
C PHE A 447 -24.68 -13.90 -35.53
N GLN A 448 -25.95 -13.58 -35.83
CA GLN A 448 -26.83 -12.87 -34.90
C GLN A 448 -27.08 -13.66 -33.61
N ARG A 449 -27.25 -14.99 -33.70
CA ARG A 449 -27.36 -15.85 -32.51
C ARG A 449 -26.10 -15.83 -31.66
N LYS A 450 -24.92 -15.87 -32.28
CA LYS A 450 -23.63 -15.79 -31.58
C LYS A 450 -23.45 -14.45 -30.87
N ILE A 451 -23.73 -13.33 -31.56
CA ILE A 451 -23.70 -11.99 -30.93
C ILE A 451 -24.67 -11.91 -29.74
N LEU A 452 -25.88 -12.46 -29.86
CA LEU A 452 -26.83 -12.49 -28.76
C LEU A 452 -26.36 -13.34 -27.58
N GLN A 453 -25.66 -14.45 -27.82
CA GLN A 453 -25.03 -15.24 -26.76
C GLN A 453 -23.91 -14.47 -26.07
N ASP A 454 -23.01 -13.84 -26.84
CA ASP A 454 -21.90 -13.04 -26.30
C ASP A 454 -22.42 -11.85 -25.48
N LEU A 455 -23.47 -11.16 -25.96
CA LEU A 455 -24.14 -10.09 -25.21
C LEU A 455 -24.83 -10.61 -23.94
N LYS A 456 -25.36 -11.84 -23.96
CA LYS A 456 -25.97 -12.47 -22.78
C LYS A 456 -24.91 -12.82 -21.72
N HIS A 457 -23.73 -13.27 -22.15
CA HIS A 457 -22.60 -13.50 -21.25
C HIS A 457 -22.05 -12.19 -20.69
N GLN A 458 -21.93 -11.15 -21.53
CA GLN A 458 -21.50 -9.82 -21.10
C GLN A 458 -22.44 -9.22 -20.05
N THR A 459 -23.76 -9.30 -20.28
CA THR A 459 -24.77 -8.81 -19.33
C THR A 459 -24.79 -9.61 -18.03
N SER A 460 -24.49 -10.91 -18.05
CA SER A 460 -24.29 -11.70 -16.83
C SER A 460 -23.07 -11.23 -16.04
N LEU A 461 -21.94 -11.02 -16.73
CA LEU A 461 -20.70 -10.54 -16.11
C LEU A 461 -20.86 -9.14 -15.50
N ASP A 462 -21.57 -8.25 -16.18
CA ASP A 462 -21.84 -6.91 -15.69
C ASP A 462 -22.80 -6.93 -14.49
N LYS A 463 -23.76 -7.86 -14.46
CA LYS A 463 -24.64 -8.09 -13.31
C LYS A 463 -23.87 -8.59 -12.09
N ASP A 464 -22.89 -9.48 -12.27
CA ASP A 464 -22.04 -9.98 -11.19
C ASP A 464 -21.11 -8.87 -10.64
N LYS A 465 -20.53 -8.04 -11.51
CA LYS A 465 -19.76 -6.85 -11.09
C LYS A 465 -20.64 -5.87 -10.31
N GLN A 466 -21.87 -5.65 -10.76
CA GLN A 466 -22.82 -4.77 -10.07
C GLN A 466 -23.23 -5.32 -8.69
N LEU A 467 -23.43 -6.64 -8.58
CA LEU A 467 -23.66 -7.30 -7.29
C LEU A 467 -22.46 -7.19 -6.35
N THR A 468 -21.25 -7.26 -6.87
CA THR A 468 -20.01 -7.11 -6.06
C THR A 468 -19.88 -5.67 -5.57
N LEU A 469 -20.19 -4.69 -6.43
CA LEU A 469 -20.20 -3.28 -6.06
C LEU A 469 -21.26 -2.96 -5.01
N GLU A 470 -22.47 -3.53 -5.12
CA GLU A 470 -23.53 -3.39 -4.12
C GLU A 470 -23.13 -4.00 -2.77
N ARG A 471 -22.49 -5.18 -2.76
CA ARG A 471 -21.94 -5.79 -1.53
C ARG A 471 -20.93 -4.88 -0.85
N MET A 472 -19.98 -4.33 -1.61
CA MET A 472 -19.00 -3.37 -1.07
C MET A 472 -19.65 -2.10 -0.51
N LYS A 473 -20.75 -1.61 -1.10
CA LYS A 473 -21.49 -0.47 -0.54
C LYS A 473 -22.15 -0.83 0.78
N VAL A 474 -22.75 -2.01 0.87
CA VAL A 474 -23.36 -2.51 2.11
C VAL A 474 -22.31 -2.65 3.21
N ASP A 475 -21.16 -3.24 2.90
CA ASP A 475 -20.05 -3.39 3.86
C ASP A 475 -19.51 -2.02 4.30
N LYS A 476 -19.41 -1.05 3.38
CA LYS A 476 -19.01 0.33 3.71
C LYS A 476 -20.00 1.03 4.65
N GLU A 477 -21.30 0.85 4.44
CA GLU A 477 -22.32 1.44 5.32
C GLU A 477 -22.40 0.71 6.68
N ALA A 478 -22.16 -0.60 6.71
CA ALA A 478 -22.00 -1.36 7.94
C ALA A 478 -20.80 -0.85 8.75
N PHE A 479 -19.65 -0.65 8.11
CA PHE A 479 -18.44 -0.12 8.75
C PHE A 479 -18.65 1.30 9.29
N LYS A 480 -19.36 2.17 8.55
CA LYS A 480 -19.73 3.50 9.06
C LYS A 480 -20.66 3.42 10.27
N SER A 481 -21.58 2.48 10.28
CA SER A 481 -22.51 2.27 11.40
C SER A 481 -21.77 1.79 12.65
N GLU A 482 -20.81 0.87 12.50
CA GLU A 482 -19.93 0.43 13.58
C GLU A 482 -19.04 1.57 14.09
N LEU A 483 -18.43 2.35 13.20
CA LEU A 483 -17.65 3.53 13.57
C LEU A 483 -18.49 4.53 14.39
N HIS A 484 -19.74 4.75 14.02
CA HIS A 484 -20.66 5.62 14.76
C HIS A 484 -21.08 5.01 16.10
N ALA A 485 -21.18 3.69 16.22
CA ALA A 485 -21.43 3.02 17.50
C ALA A 485 -20.23 3.15 18.45
N VAL A 486 -19.01 2.94 17.95
CA VAL A 486 -17.77 3.13 18.71
C VAL A 486 -17.62 4.58 19.17
N LYS A 487 -17.90 5.54 18.28
CA LYS A 487 -17.87 6.97 18.63
C LYS A 487 -18.86 7.31 19.74
N ARG A 488 -20.09 6.77 19.69
CA ARG A 488 -21.07 6.93 20.77
C ARG A 488 -20.62 6.31 22.09
N MET A 489 -19.97 5.14 22.06
CA MET A 489 -19.42 4.54 23.29
C MET A 489 -18.28 5.37 23.87
N LEU A 490 -17.44 5.96 23.02
CA LEU A 490 -16.37 6.84 23.46
C LEU A 490 -16.93 8.13 24.10
N ASP A 491 -17.93 8.74 23.48
CA ASP A 491 -18.60 9.93 24.03
C ASP A 491 -19.29 9.62 25.37
N LEU A 492 -19.96 8.46 25.49
CA LEU A 492 -20.55 8.00 26.75
C LEU A 492 -19.50 7.72 27.83
N SER A 493 -18.38 7.10 27.47
CA SER A 493 -17.28 6.87 28.40
C SER A 493 -16.66 8.19 28.88
N LYS A 494 -16.58 9.19 28.00
CA LYS A 494 -16.09 10.52 28.34
C LYS A 494 -17.04 11.23 29.30
N THR A 495 -18.35 11.20 29.05
CA THR A 495 -19.33 11.82 29.96
C THR A 495 -19.38 11.14 31.32
N ASN A 496 -19.21 9.81 31.37
CA ASN A 496 -19.16 9.09 32.65
C ASN A 496 -17.92 9.48 33.46
N LEU A 497 -16.75 9.59 32.83
CA LEU A 497 -15.54 10.06 33.49
C LEU A 497 -15.66 11.51 33.97
N GLU A 498 -16.30 12.39 33.18
CA GLU A 498 -16.58 13.77 33.59
C GLU A 498 -17.50 13.82 34.82
N LEU A 499 -18.55 12.99 34.86
CA LEU A 499 -19.46 12.90 36.01
C LEU A 499 -18.78 12.35 37.26
N GLU A 500 -17.93 11.33 37.14
CA GLU A 500 -17.14 10.81 38.26
C GLU A 500 -16.18 11.86 38.80
N PHE A 501 -15.55 12.64 37.92
CA PHE A 501 -14.65 13.72 38.31
C PHE A 501 -15.38 14.84 39.05
N GLU A 502 -16.56 15.24 38.56
CA GLU A 502 -17.41 16.25 39.19
C GLU A 502 -17.87 15.77 40.59
N SER A 503 -18.27 14.50 40.71
CA SER A 503 -18.65 13.88 41.98
C SER A 503 -17.50 13.89 43.00
N ASN A 504 -16.26 13.59 42.56
CA ASN A 504 -15.09 13.61 43.44
C ASN A 504 -14.73 15.03 43.89
N LEU A 505 -14.83 16.02 42.99
CA LEU A 505 -14.64 17.43 43.34
C LEU A 505 -15.69 17.91 44.35
N GLU A 506 -16.93 17.47 44.21
CA GLU A 506 -18.00 17.83 45.14
C GLU A 506 -17.80 17.18 46.52
N PHE A 507 -17.30 15.94 46.56
CA PHE A 507 -16.88 15.28 47.80
C PHE A 507 -15.76 16.03 48.51
N GLU A 508 -14.68 16.37 47.82
CA GLU A 508 -13.55 17.16 48.34
C GLU A 508 -14.01 18.53 48.87
N ARG A 509 -14.90 19.21 48.13
CA ARG A 509 -15.50 20.49 48.58
C ARG A 509 -16.34 20.30 49.84
N ALA A 510 -17.10 19.21 49.95
CA ALA A 510 -17.88 18.91 51.14
C ALA A 510 -16.99 18.62 52.35
N GLU A 511 -15.88 17.91 52.15
CA GLU A 511 -14.89 17.64 53.19
C GLU A 511 -14.19 18.92 53.64
N THR A 512 -13.80 19.77 52.69
CA THR A 512 -13.23 21.10 52.97
C THR A 512 -14.21 21.99 53.75
N ARG A 513 -15.51 21.95 53.44
CA ARG A 513 -16.53 22.69 54.21
C ARG A 513 -16.62 22.15 55.65
N LYS A 514 -16.51 20.84 55.84
CA LYS A 514 -16.49 20.21 57.18
C LYS A 514 -15.28 20.67 58.00
N THR A 515 -14.09 20.66 57.43
CA THR A 515 -12.87 21.08 58.12
C THR A 515 -12.89 22.58 58.43
N THR A 516 -13.36 23.40 57.49
CA THR A 516 -13.49 24.85 57.70
C THR A 516 -14.51 25.17 58.79
N ALA A 517 -15.63 24.44 58.85
CA ALA A 517 -16.63 24.60 59.92
C ALA A 517 -16.08 24.17 61.30
N ALA A 518 -15.30 23.09 61.35
CA ALA A 518 -14.65 22.64 62.58
C ALA A 518 -13.60 23.66 63.08
N LEU A 519 -12.79 24.22 62.17
CA LEU A 519 -11.82 25.27 62.48
C LEU A 519 -12.50 26.53 63.00
N LYS A 520 -13.57 26.98 62.34
CA LYS A 520 -14.33 28.15 62.79
C LYS A 520 -14.92 27.95 64.19
N LYS A 521 -15.46 26.76 64.47
CA LYS A 521 -15.96 26.41 65.80
C LYS A 521 -14.86 26.42 66.87
N ALA A 522 -13.66 25.94 66.53
CA ALA A 522 -12.50 25.99 67.44
C ALA A 522 -12.04 27.44 67.70
N GLU A 523 -12.07 28.29 66.67
CA GLU A 523 -11.73 29.71 66.78
C GLU A 523 -12.73 30.49 67.65
N ASP A 524 -14.03 30.23 67.48
CA ASP A 524 -15.10 30.81 68.31
C ASP A 524 -14.94 30.40 69.79
N ILE A 525 -14.59 29.14 70.07
CA ILE A 525 -14.33 28.65 71.43
C ILE A 525 -13.14 29.40 72.05
N LEU A 526 -12.03 29.53 71.30
CA LEU A 526 -10.84 30.25 71.78
C LEU A 526 -11.12 31.74 72.02
N GLN A 527 -11.92 32.40 71.18
CA GLN A 527 -12.32 33.79 71.43
C GLN A 527 -13.20 33.92 72.67
N THR A 528 -14.10 32.97 72.91
CA THR A 528 -14.98 32.97 74.08
C THR A 528 -14.17 32.78 75.37
N GLU A 529 -13.19 31.87 75.36
CA GLU A 529 -12.26 31.69 76.49
C GLU A 529 -11.38 32.93 76.73
N ARG A 530 -10.90 33.58 75.66
CA ARG A 530 -10.08 34.79 75.76
C ARG A 530 -10.85 35.96 76.40
N LEU A 531 -12.14 36.10 76.10
CA LEU A 531 -13.03 37.07 76.74
C LEU A 531 -13.38 36.69 78.18
N GLY A 532 -13.44 35.39 78.49
CA GLY A 532 -13.59 34.88 79.85
C GLY A 532 -12.40 35.25 80.73
N PHE A 533 -11.17 34.98 80.26
CA PHE A 533 -9.94 35.35 80.97
C PHE A 533 -9.79 36.86 81.16
N GLN A 534 -10.21 37.68 80.21
CA GLN A 534 -10.20 39.14 80.36
C GLN A 534 -11.16 39.64 81.45
N ARG A 535 -12.29 38.95 81.66
CA ARG A 535 -13.29 39.28 82.68
C ARG A 535 -12.84 38.79 84.08
N GLU A 536 -12.21 37.63 84.13
CA GLU A 536 -11.64 37.05 85.35
C GLU A 536 -10.45 37.87 85.89
N ILE A 537 -9.65 38.48 85.01
CA ILE A 537 -8.58 39.42 85.40
C ILE A 537 -9.13 40.71 86.03
N THR A 538 -10.31 41.19 85.62
CA THR A 538 -10.95 42.36 86.23
C THR A 538 -11.64 42.06 87.58
N ASP A 539 -12.15 40.83 87.77
CA ASP A 539 -12.84 40.45 89.01
C ASP A 539 -11.85 40.05 90.14
N LEU A 540 -10.63 39.65 89.79
CA LEU A 540 -9.57 39.27 90.74
C LEU A 540 -8.93 40.44 91.53
N GLN A 541 -9.26 41.70 91.21
CA GLN A 541 -8.82 42.87 91.98
C GLN A 541 -9.75 43.21 93.16
N GLU A 542 -10.93 42.58 93.30
CA GLU A 542 -11.91 42.94 94.34
C GLU A 542 -12.11 41.91 95.48
N THR A 543 -11.50 40.73 95.43
CA THR A 543 -11.80 39.66 96.41
C THR A 543 -10.60 39.23 97.24
N GLU A 544 -10.06 40.15 98.05
CA GLU A 544 -9.00 39.86 99.02
C GLU A 544 -9.51 39.39 100.41
N LYS A 545 -10.77 38.93 100.52
CA LYS A 545 -11.36 38.45 101.79
C LYS A 545 -11.80 36.99 101.86
N SER A 546 -11.63 36.19 100.81
CA SER A 546 -12.02 34.75 100.79
C SER A 546 -10.84 33.77 100.58
N LYS A 547 -9.62 34.19 100.92
CA LYS A 547 -8.36 33.44 100.74
C LYS A 547 -8.33 32.04 101.40
N THR A 548 -9.17 31.75 102.39
CA THR A 548 -9.13 30.46 103.13
C THR A 548 -10.03 29.37 102.54
N THR A 549 -11.09 29.72 101.79
CA THR A 549 -11.92 28.73 101.07
C THR A 549 -11.37 28.43 99.68
N CYS A 550 -10.66 29.39 99.07
CA CYS A 550 -10.05 29.24 97.76
C CYS A 550 -8.84 28.28 97.75
N LEU A 551 -8.05 28.20 98.84
CA LEU A 551 -6.90 27.30 98.91
C LEU A 551 -7.28 25.80 98.91
N ALA A 552 -8.39 25.42 99.55
CA ALA A 552 -8.90 24.04 99.50
C ALA A 552 -9.49 23.69 98.12
N GLN A 553 -10.08 24.67 97.44
CA GLN A 553 -10.64 24.51 96.10
C GLN A 553 -9.55 24.47 95.02
N LEU A 554 -8.46 25.23 95.21
CA LEU A 554 -7.25 25.18 94.39
C LEU A 554 -6.52 23.85 94.54
N GLU A 555 -6.37 23.30 95.76
CA GLU A 555 -5.76 21.98 95.96
C GLU A 555 -6.57 20.85 95.28
N ALA A 556 -7.90 20.91 95.36
CA ALA A 556 -8.80 20.01 94.63
C ALA A 556 -8.66 20.18 93.11
N GLN A 557 -8.65 21.41 92.60
CA GLN A 557 -8.48 21.69 91.17
C GLN A 557 -7.08 21.31 90.66
N THR A 558 -6.01 21.49 91.43
CA THR A 558 -4.67 21.01 91.04
C THR A 558 -4.59 19.49 91.00
N SER A 559 -5.32 18.80 91.87
CA SER A 559 -5.40 17.34 91.81
C SER A 559 -6.19 16.87 90.57
N THR A 560 -7.28 17.54 90.22
CA THR A 560 -8.05 17.27 88.99
C THR A 560 -7.26 17.63 87.73
N LEU A 561 -6.55 18.77 87.72
CA LEU A 561 -5.71 19.20 86.59
C LEU A 561 -4.48 18.31 86.42
N MET A 562 -3.85 17.83 87.50
CA MET A 562 -2.81 16.81 87.38
C MET A 562 -3.37 15.49 86.85
N GLY A 563 -4.60 15.11 87.25
CA GLY A 563 -5.30 13.97 86.67
C GLY A 563 -5.49 14.12 85.16
N ALA A 564 -6.09 15.23 84.72
CA ALA A 564 -6.33 15.54 83.32
C ALA A 564 -5.04 15.69 82.51
N LEU A 565 -3.98 16.25 83.09
CA LEU A 565 -2.67 16.38 82.45
C LEU A 565 -2.03 15.01 82.25
N ASN A 566 -2.07 14.13 83.27
CA ASN A 566 -1.57 12.77 83.16
C ASN A 566 -2.38 11.96 82.13
N GLU A 567 -3.69 12.15 82.08
CA GLU A 567 -4.58 11.49 81.11
C GLU A 567 -4.30 11.96 79.68
N ALA A 568 -4.19 13.27 79.44
CA ALA A 568 -3.79 13.84 78.15
C ALA A 568 -2.37 13.39 77.73
N GLN A 569 -1.46 13.24 78.69
CA GLN A 569 -0.10 12.75 78.43
C GLN A 569 -0.09 11.24 78.08
N GLN A 570 -0.99 10.45 78.66
CA GLN A 570 -1.20 9.06 78.25
C GLN A 570 -1.86 8.96 76.88
N GLU A 571 -2.87 9.78 76.58
CA GLU A 571 -3.49 9.83 75.25
C GLU A 571 -2.48 10.21 74.17
N LEU A 572 -1.61 11.19 74.42
CA LEU A 572 -0.53 11.55 73.51
C LEU A 572 0.44 10.39 73.27
N LYS A 573 0.79 9.63 74.31
CA LYS A 573 1.64 8.44 74.15
C LYS A 573 0.95 7.37 73.30
N ILE A 574 -0.33 7.10 73.55
CA ILE A 574 -1.14 6.15 72.76
C ILE A 574 -1.18 6.60 71.30
N ARG A 575 -1.44 7.88 71.04
CA ARG A 575 -1.55 8.44 69.69
C ARG A 575 -0.21 8.45 68.94
N THR A 576 0.90 8.66 69.65
CA THR A 576 2.24 8.58 69.08
C THR A 576 2.58 7.14 68.67
N LEU A 577 2.22 6.16 69.49
CA LEU A 577 2.40 4.74 69.17
C LEU A 577 1.52 4.33 67.98
N GLN A 578 0.26 4.75 67.94
CA GLN A 578 -0.63 4.51 66.80
C GLN A 578 -0.07 5.09 65.51
N TRP A 579 0.44 6.33 65.54
CA TRP A 579 1.08 6.92 64.37
C TRP A 579 2.31 6.14 63.92
N GLN A 580 3.14 5.63 64.86
CA GLN A 580 4.28 4.77 64.51
C GLN A 580 3.84 3.45 63.87
N GLU A 581 2.82 2.80 64.41
CA GLU A 581 2.25 1.56 63.84
C GLU A 581 1.68 1.80 62.44
N GLU A 582 0.90 2.87 62.24
CA GLU A 582 0.37 3.26 60.94
C GLU A 582 1.48 3.55 59.93
N ASN A 583 2.55 4.22 60.36
CA ASN A 583 3.67 4.56 59.49
C ASN A 583 4.48 3.31 59.07
N ILE A 584 4.64 2.33 59.98
CA ILE A 584 5.23 1.02 59.64
C ILE A 584 4.35 0.29 58.62
N VAL A 585 3.02 0.29 58.82
CA VAL A 585 2.07 -0.35 57.89
C VAL A 585 2.09 0.32 56.51
N LEU A 586 2.17 1.65 56.45
CA LEU A 586 2.26 2.39 55.19
C LEU A 586 3.58 2.12 54.47
N THR A 587 4.69 2.10 55.20
CA THR A 587 6.01 1.77 54.65
C THR A 587 6.02 0.35 54.06
N ALA A 588 5.48 -0.63 54.79
CA ALA A 588 5.37 -2.01 54.29
C ALA A 588 4.46 -2.11 53.05
N LYS A 589 3.35 -1.36 52.98
CA LYS A 589 2.50 -1.32 51.78
C LYS A 589 3.22 -0.71 50.58
N LEU A 590 4.03 0.33 50.80
CA LEU A 590 4.83 0.97 49.76
C LEU A 590 5.88 0.01 49.21
N GLU A 591 6.59 -0.71 50.09
CA GLU A 591 7.57 -1.73 49.69
C GLU A 591 6.93 -2.85 48.87
N VAL A 592 5.77 -3.36 49.29
CA VAL A 592 5.03 -4.39 48.53
C VAL A 592 4.60 -3.86 47.17
N SER A 593 4.09 -2.63 47.10
CA SER A 593 3.72 -2.00 45.83
C SER A 593 4.92 -1.85 44.90
N HIS A 594 6.08 -1.45 45.43
CA HIS A 594 7.30 -1.27 44.66
C HIS A 594 7.82 -2.60 44.10
N VAL A 595 7.77 -3.68 44.90
CA VAL A 595 8.12 -5.05 44.44
C VAL A 595 7.17 -5.52 43.33
N ILE A 596 5.87 -5.28 43.47
CA ILE A 596 4.89 -5.63 42.43
C ILE A 596 5.17 -4.87 41.13
N HIS A 597 5.48 -3.57 41.22
CA HIS A 597 5.77 -2.76 40.05
C HIS A 597 7.05 -3.21 39.34
N LEU A 598 8.10 -3.54 40.09
CA LEU A 598 9.34 -4.11 39.53
C LEU A 598 9.09 -5.45 38.84
N ALA A 599 8.29 -6.34 39.44
CA ALA A 599 7.93 -7.61 38.82
C ALA A 599 7.15 -7.41 37.52
N GLN A 600 6.24 -6.42 37.45
CA GLN A 600 5.51 -6.07 36.22
C GLN A 600 6.46 -5.56 35.12
N LEU A 601 7.43 -4.72 35.48
CA LEU A 601 8.43 -4.23 34.53
C LEU A 601 9.29 -5.36 33.97
N GLU A 602 9.70 -6.32 34.81
CA GLU A 602 10.45 -7.49 34.39
C GLU A 602 9.62 -8.40 33.47
N MET A 603 8.33 -8.57 33.78
CA MET A 603 7.39 -9.28 32.93
C MET A 603 7.28 -8.62 31.54
N HIS A 604 7.07 -7.30 31.47
CA HIS A 604 7.02 -6.56 30.21
C HIS A 604 8.34 -6.60 29.43
N ALA A 605 9.49 -6.57 30.12
CA ALA A 605 10.78 -6.74 29.49
C ALA A 605 10.92 -8.15 28.85
N SER A 606 10.41 -9.18 29.53
CA SER A 606 10.40 -10.55 29.02
C SER A 606 9.46 -10.73 27.81
N GLU A 607 8.27 -10.12 27.84
CA GLU A 607 7.30 -10.09 26.73
C GLU A 607 7.86 -9.33 25.52
N LYS A 608 8.55 -8.20 25.75
CA LYS A 608 9.21 -7.45 24.69
C LYS A 608 10.29 -8.30 24.03
N LYS A 609 11.06 -9.06 24.82
CA LYS A 609 12.10 -9.96 24.31
C LYS A 609 11.51 -11.08 23.45
N THR A 610 10.40 -11.70 23.87
CA THR A 610 9.73 -12.73 23.06
C THR A 610 9.13 -12.16 21.78
N PHE A 611 8.56 -10.95 21.83
CA PHE A 611 8.04 -10.27 20.65
C PHE A 611 9.13 -9.93 19.63
N VAL A 612 10.29 -9.43 20.09
CA VAL A 612 11.45 -9.18 19.22
C VAL A 612 11.95 -10.47 18.56
N SER A 613 12.04 -11.58 19.30
CA SER A 613 12.41 -12.87 18.73
C SER A 613 11.42 -13.37 17.67
N LEU A 614 10.12 -13.14 17.86
CA LEU A 614 9.08 -13.48 16.87
C LEU A 614 9.19 -12.63 15.61
N LEU A 615 9.43 -11.32 15.75
CA LEU A 615 9.65 -10.44 14.60
C LEU A 615 10.91 -10.84 13.82
N GLN A 616 11.99 -11.17 14.52
CA GLN A 616 13.22 -11.62 13.89
C GLN A 616 13.01 -12.91 13.11
N LYS A 617 12.33 -13.91 13.70
CA LYS A 617 11.98 -15.14 13.00
C LYS A 617 11.12 -14.88 11.75
N LYS A 618 10.16 -13.96 11.83
CA LYS A 618 9.32 -13.60 10.68
C LYS A 618 10.10 -12.89 9.57
N ALA A 619 11.12 -12.10 9.94
CA ALA A 619 12.02 -11.48 8.97
C ALA A 619 12.90 -12.53 8.27
N GLU A 620 13.37 -13.54 9.00
CA GLU A 620 14.10 -14.68 8.43
C GLU A 620 13.22 -15.49 7.46
N GLU A 621 11.97 -15.78 7.83
CA GLU A 621 11.00 -16.43 6.93
C GLU A 621 10.75 -15.61 5.65
N HIS A 622 10.71 -14.28 5.74
CA HIS A 622 10.56 -13.41 4.57
C HIS A 622 11.78 -13.49 3.64
N LEU A 623 12.99 -13.52 4.20
CA LEU A 623 14.23 -13.67 3.42
C LEU A 623 14.28 -15.04 2.70
N GLU A 624 13.77 -16.10 3.34
CA GLU A 624 13.63 -17.42 2.69
C GLU A 624 12.64 -17.35 1.52
N TRP A 625 11.51 -16.67 1.67
CA TRP A 625 10.55 -16.48 0.58
C TRP A 625 11.12 -15.68 -0.58
N ASP A 626 11.88 -14.61 -0.30
CA ASP A 626 12.55 -13.83 -1.33
C ASP A 626 13.57 -14.69 -2.11
N HIS A 627 14.31 -15.55 -1.40
CA HIS A 627 15.24 -16.49 -2.05
C HIS A 627 14.51 -17.51 -2.94
N VAL A 628 13.39 -18.07 -2.46
CA VAL A 628 12.57 -18.99 -3.26
C VAL A 628 12.01 -18.28 -4.50
N LEU A 629 11.54 -17.04 -4.35
CA LEU A 629 11.05 -16.24 -5.47
C LEU A 629 12.14 -16.00 -6.52
N GLU A 630 13.35 -15.69 -6.09
CA GLU A 630 14.49 -15.47 -6.99
C GLU A 630 14.88 -16.75 -7.76
N GLN A 631 14.92 -17.91 -7.08
CA GLN A 631 15.11 -19.21 -7.74
C GLN A 631 14.02 -19.51 -8.78
N LEU A 632 12.77 -19.22 -8.43
CA LEU A 632 11.63 -19.46 -9.32
C LEU A 632 11.68 -18.56 -10.56
N MET A 633 12.08 -17.29 -10.37
CA MET A 633 12.31 -16.35 -11.47
C MET A 633 13.48 -16.79 -12.37
N GLU A 634 14.54 -17.38 -11.80
CA GLU A 634 15.66 -17.93 -12.57
C GLU A 634 15.22 -19.14 -13.42
N GLU A 635 14.44 -20.07 -12.85
CA GLU A 635 13.88 -21.22 -13.58
C GLU A 635 12.89 -20.80 -14.68
N VAL A 636 12.07 -19.77 -14.43
CA VAL A 636 11.22 -19.17 -15.46
C VAL A 636 12.08 -18.54 -16.57
N GLY A 637 13.19 -17.90 -16.22
CA GLY A 637 14.17 -17.39 -17.19
C GLY A 637 14.76 -18.51 -18.06
N LYS A 638 15.23 -19.60 -17.45
CA LYS A 638 15.78 -20.77 -18.16
C LYS A 638 14.76 -21.41 -19.09
N THR A 639 13.54 -21.66 -18.60
CA THR A 639 12.47 -22.24 -19.42
C THR A 639 12.08 -21.33 -20.58
N LYS A 640 12.00 -20.01 -20.36
CA LYS A 640 11.77 -19.03 -21.42
C LYS A 640 12.84 -19.11 -22.51
N THR A 641 14.12 -19.10 -22.14
CA THR A 641 15.22 -19.19 -23.12
C THR A 641 15.23 -20.51 -23.90
N SER A 642 14.83 -21.61 -23.25
CA SER A 642 14.65 -22.92 -23.90
C SER A 642 13.53 -22.89 -24.94
N TYR A 643 12.37 -22.32 -24.59
CA TYR A 643 11.26 -22.16 -25.52
C TYR A 643 11.58 -21.23 -26.69
N GLU A 644 12.27 -20.12 -26.45
CA GLU A 644 12.72 -19.21 -27.50
C GLU A 644 13.67 -19.92 -28.47
N THR A 645 14.63 -20.70 -27.95
CA THR A 645 15.54 -21.50 -28.77
C THR A 645 14.78 -22.54 -29.62
N GLN A 646 13.82 -23.24 -29.02
CA GLN A 646 13.00 -24.22 -29.72
C GLN A 646 12.14 -23.57 -30.83
N LEU A 647 11.63 -22.36 -30.58
CA LEU A 647 10.86 -21.60 -31.55
C LEU A 647 11.74 -21.15 -32.73
N GLU A 648 12.96 -20.68 -32.46
CA GLU A 648 13.94 -20.32 -33.49
C GLU A 648 14.34 -21.53 -34.35
N GLU A 649 14.59 -22.69 -33.73
CA GLU A 649 14.85 -23.94 -34.45
C GLU A 649 13.68 -24.33 -35.35
N GLN A 650 12.44 -24.21 -34.86
CA GLN A 650 11.24 -24.49 -35.65
C GLN A 650 11.09 -23.50 -36.81
N GLN A 651 11.36 -22.22 -36.60
CA GLN A 651 11.34 -21.21 -37.66
C GLN A 651 12.41 -21.48 -38.72
N GLN A 652 13.61 -21.91 -38.32
CA GLN A 652 14.67 -22.28 -39.25
C GLN A 652 14.31 -23.54 -40.05
N ALA A 653 13.70 -24.54 -39.42
CA ALA A 653 13.21 -25.74 -40.08
C ALA A 653 12.10 -25.40 -41.10
N ASN A 654 11.15 -24.54 -40.72
CA ASN A 654 10.09 -24.07 -41.61
C ASN A 654 10.65 -23.27 -42.78
N LYS A 655 11.64 -22.40 -42.55
CA LYS A 655 12.33 -21.67 -43.62
C LYS A 655 12.98 -22.63 -44.62
N LYS A 656 13.69 -23.65 -44.13
CA LYS A 656 14.31 -24.68 -44.97
C LYS A 656 13.27 -25.48 -45.78
N LEU A 657 12.11 -25.77 -45.20
CA LEU A 657 11.01 -26.42 -45.90
C LEU A 657 10.44 -25.54 -47.02
N VAL A 658 10.26 -24.24 -46.76
CA VAL A 658 9.80 -23.28 -47.77
C VAL A 658 10.81 -23.16 -48.91
N ASP A 659 12.11 -23.09 -48.61
CA ASP A 659 13.17 -23.05 -49.63
C ASP A 659 13.16 -24.32 -50.50
N ASN A 660 13.04 -25.50 -49.88
CA ASN A 660 12.94 -26.78 -50.61
C ASN A 660 11.68 -26.86 -51.48
N LEU A 661 10.53 -26.37 -50.98
CA LEU A 661 9.29 -26.32 -51.76
C LEU A 661 9.40 -25.34 -52.93
N SER A 662 10.01 -24.19 -52.72
CA SER A 662 10.28 -23.21 -53.78
C SER A 662 11.18 -23.81 -54.87
N GLU A 663 12.23 -24.55 -54.50
CA GLU A 663 13.09 -25.23 -55.48
C GLU A 663 12.31 -26.32 -56.26
N ALA A 664 11.48 -27.10 -55.58
CA ALA A 664 10.63 -28.11 -56.21
C ALA A 664 9.62 -27.50 -57.18
N VAL A 665 8.98 -26.37 -56.81
CA VAL A 665 8.07 -25.62 -57.68
C VAL A 665 8.82 -25.09 -58.91
N GLN A 666 9.98 -24.45 -58.73
CA GLN A 666 10.81 -23.99 -59.85
C GLN A 666 11.26 -25.13 -60.78
N LYS A 667 11.50 -26.33 -60.23
CA LYS A 667 11.81 -27.51 -61.05
C LYS A 667 10.60 -27.97 -61.85
N MET A 668 9.41 -27.98 -61.25
CA MET A 668 8.16 -28.31 -61.95
C MET A 668 7.85 -27.28 -63.03
N GLU A 669 8.02 -25.99 -62.76
CA GLU A 669 7.84 -24.92 -63.75
C GLU A 669 8.77 -25.10 -64.96
N ARG A 670 10.05 -25.40 -64.72
CA ARG A 670 11.01 -25.72 -65.78
C ARG A 670 10.56 -26.94 -66.61
N ASN A 671 10.07 -27.99 -65.95
CA ASN A 671 9.55 -29.16 -66.65
C ASN A 671 8.29 -28.86 -67.47
N CYS A 672 7.38 -28.03 -66.94
CA CYS A 672 6.19 -27.59 -67.67
C CYS A 672 6.55 -26.79 -68.93
N ILE A 673 7.52 -25.87 -68.82
CA ILE A 673 8.03 -25.13 -69.98
C ILE A 673 8.61 -26.11 -71.02
N HIS A 674 9.43 -27.07 -70.59
CA HIS A 674 10.02 -28.05 -71.50
C HIS A 674 8.98 -28.92 -72.21
N MET A 675 7.97 -29.41 -71.47
CA MET A 675 6.86 -30.17 -72.08
C MET A 675 6.05 -29.31 -73.07
N GLU A 676 5.87 -28.03 -72.77
CA GLU A 676 5.17 -27.10 -73.67
C GLU A 676 5.99 -26.83 -74.94
N GLU A 677 7.32 -26.70 -74.83
CA GLU A 677 8.25 -26.61 -75.97
C GLU A 677 8.23 -27.87 -76.83
N ASP A 678 8.24 -29.05 -76.21
CA ASP A 678 8.11 -30.34 -76.90
C ASP A 678 6.76 -30.44 -77.63
N ARG A 679 5.67 -30.05 -76.96
CA ARG A 679 4.32 -29.99 -77.56
C ARG A 679 4.29 -29.06 -78.78
N LEU A 680 4.88 -27.87 -78.66
CA LEU A 680 5.00 -26.92 -79.77
C LEU A 680 5.88 -27.45 -80.91
N THR A 681 6.90 -28.24 -80.60
CA THR A 681 7.77 -28.87 -81.60
C THR A 681 7.02 -29.96 -82.36
N VAL A 682 6.26 -30.81 -81.66
CA VAL A 682 5.37 -31.81 -82.29
C VAL A 682 4.31 -31.15 -83.17
N LEU A 683 3.74 -30.02 -82.72
CA LEU A 683 2.79 -29.25 -83.54
C LEU A 683 3.45 -28.70 -84.81
N ARG A 684 4.65 -28.13 -84.71
CA ARG A 684 5.41 -27.66 -85.88
C ARG A 684 5.76 -28.79 -86.84
N ASP A 685 6.17 -29.95 -86.34
CA ASP A 685 6.47 -31.12 -87.17
C ASP A 685 5.21 -31.66 -87.86
N LYS A 686 4.08 -31.64 -87.17
CA LYS A 686 2.77 -31.99 -87.75
C LYS A 686 2.37 -31.02 -88.86
N GLU A 687 2.60 -29.72 -88.69
CA GLU A 687 2.35 -28.72 -89.74
C GLU A 687 3.29 -28.89 -90.94
N ARG A 688 4.58 -29.15 -90.70
CA ARG A 688 5.55 -29.51 -91.76
C ARG A 688 5.12 -30.76 -92.52
N LEU A 689 4.65 -31.79 -91.81
CA LEU A 689 4.17 -33.03 -92.43
C LEU A 689 2.95 -32.77 -93.32
N LYS A 690 1.99 -31.96 -92.84
CA LYS A 690 0.82 -31.56 -93.66
C LYS A 690 1.25 -30.79 -94.91
N TYR A 691 2.19 -29.87 -94.78
CA TYR A 691 2.75 -29.13 -95.91
C TYR A 691 3.43 -30.08 -96.91
N ASN A 692 4.26 -31.01 -96.43
CA ASN A 692 4.92 -32.00 -97.29
C ASN A 692 3.91 -32.93 -97.99
N GLN A 693 2.87 -33.39 -97.29
CA GLN A 693 1.79 -34.18 -97.90
C GLN A 693 1.02 -33.40 -98.97
N GLN A 694 0.84 -32.09 -98.78
CA GLN A 694 0.21 -31.22 -99.78
C GLN A 694 1.11 -31.05 -101.00
N MET A 695 2.40 -30.80 -100.78
CA MET A 695 3.40 -30.73 -101.85
C MET A 695 3.48 -32.04 -102.65
N GLU A 696 3.50 -33.19 -101.99
CA GLU A 696 3.48 -34.50 -102.65
C GLU A 696 2.21 -34.71 -103.47
N LYS A 697 1.05 -34.26 -102.98
CA LYS A 697 -0.21 -34.31 -103.76
C LYS A 697 -0.14 -33.44 -105.00
N GLU A 698 0.44 -32.25 -104.90
CA GLU A 698 0.62 -31.35 -106.05
C GLU A 698 1.60 -31.93 -107.06
N GLU A 699 2.73 -32.49 -106.62
CA GLU A 699 3.67 -33.22 -107.48
C GLU A 699 3.01 -34.46 -108.14
N TRP A 700 2.16 -35.18 -107.40
CA TRP A 700 1.38 -36.29 -107.97
C TRP A 700 0.38 -35.82 -109.03
N GLN A 701 -0.31 -34.71 -108.79
CA GLN A 701 -1.23 -34.12 -109.77
C GLN A 701 -0.50 -33.62 -111.02
N GLU A 702 0.67 -33.01 -110.86
CA GLU A 702 1.52 -32.58 -111.98
C GLU A 702 2.01 -33.77 -112.80
N THR A 703 2.50 -34.83 -112.14
CA THR A 703 2.94 -36.06 -112.82
C THR A 703 1.78 -36.81 -113.48
N GLU A 704 0.60 -36.84 -112.86
CA GLU A 704 -0.62 -37.39 -113.45
C GLU A 704 -1.05 -36.58 -114.68
N SER A 705 -1.04 -35.24 -114.60
CA SER A 705 -1.31 -34.35 -115.75
C SER A 705 -0.30 -34.54 -116.88
N TYR A 706 0.97 -34.72 -116.53
CA TYR A 706 2.05 -35.00 -117.49
C TYR A 706 1.83 -36.34 -118.20
N LEU A 707 1.53 -37.41 -117.44
CA LEU A 707 1.23 -38.74 -118.00
C LEU A 707 -0.05 -38.74 -118.84
N LYS A 708 -1.11 -38.05 -118.40
CA LYS A 708 -2.35 -37.85 -119.20
C LYS A 708 -2.04 -37.15 -120.52
N SER A 709 -1.27 -36.07 -120.49
CA SER A 709 -0.84 -35.34 -121.70
C SER A 709 0.01 -36.22 -122.63
N GLN A 710 0.87 -37.08 -122.05
CA GLN A 710 1.70 -38.02 -122.81
C GLN A 710 0.84 -39.11 -123.48
N ILE A 711 -0.13 -39.67 -122.78
CA ILE A 711 -1.10 -40.64 -123.31
C ILE A 711 -1.92 -39.99 -124.42
N GLU A 712 -2.40 -38.77 -124.22
CA GLU A 712 -3.16 -38.02 -125.23
C GLU A 712 -2.32 -37.77 -126.50
N CYS A 713 -1.05 -37.38 -126.35
CA CYS A 713 -0.08 -37.30 -127.45
C CYS A 713 0.12 -38.65 -128.16
N GLN A 714 0.16 -39.77 -127.44
CA GLN A 714 0.27 -41.10 -128.05
C GLN A 714 -1.01 -41.52 -128.78
N THR A 715 -2.19 -41.16 -128.28
CA THR A 715 -3.46 -41.44 -128.98
C THR A 715 -3.59 -40.61 -130.26
N LEU A 716 -3.11 -39.37 -130.28
CA LEU A 716 -3.02 -38.55 -131.50
C LEU A 716 -2.06 -39.18 -132.52
N LYS A 717 -0.88 -39.65 -132.09
CA LYS A 717 0.05 -40.40 -132.96
C LYS A 717 -0.56 -41.70 -133.52
N LYS A 718 -1.39 -42.42 -132.74
CA LYS A 718 -2.14 -43.59 -133.22
C LYS A 718 -3.27 -43.23 -134.20
N LYS A 719 -3.95 -42.09 -134.00
CA LYS A 719 -4.95 -41.55 -134.94
C LYS A 719 -4.31 -41.08 -136.26
N GLU A 720 -3.12 -40.49 -136.22
CA GLU A 720 -2.34 -40.14 -137.42
C GLU A 720 -1.79 -41.37 -138.16
N LYS A 721 -1.30 -42.40 -137.44
CA LYS A 721 -0.93 -43.70 -138.07
C LYS A 721 -2.12 -44.39 -138.75
N LYS A 722 -3.34 -44.33 -138.17
CA LYS A 722 -4.56 -44.85 -138.81
C LYS A 722 -4.98 -44.05 -140.05
N LYS A 723 -4.68 -42.75 -140.13
CA LYS A 723 -4.88 -41.94 -141.36
C LYS A 723 -3.82 -42.27 -142.42
N TRP A 724 -2.58 -42.56 -142.01
CA TRP A 724 -1.50 -43.01 -142.91
C TRP A 724 -1.81 -44.35 -143.59
N PHE A 725 -2.33 -45.34 -142.85
CA PHE A 725 -2.71 -46.64 -143.42
C PHE A 725 -3.97 -46.59 -144.32
N LYS A 726 -4.74 -45.49 -144.31
CA LYS A 726 -5.89 -45.29 -145.22
C LYS A 726 -5.52 -44.56 -146.52
N TRP A 727 -4.27 -44.11 -146.67
CA TRP A 727 -3.78 -43.38 -147.85
C TRP A 727 -2.92 -44.25 -148.81
N GLN A 728 -2.67 -45.53 -148.47
CA GLN A 728 -1.86 -46.47 -149.28
C GLN A 728 -2.67 -47.43 -150.19
N GLY A 729 -3.97 -47.22 -150.35
CA GLY A 729 -4.76 -47.89 -151.40
C GLY A 729 -5.10 -46.90 -152.51
N ASN A 730 -4.57 -47.15 -153.71
CA ASN A 730 -4.75 -46.39 -154.96
C ASN A 730 -3.86 -45.16 -155.19
N ARG A 731 -2.75 -45.37 -155.90
CA ARG A 731 -2.27 -44.45 -156.95
C ARG A 731 -1.31 -45.14 -157.93
N PRO A 732 -1.63 -45.17 -159.24
CA PRO A 732 -0.64 -45.36 -160.29
C PRO A 732 0.05 -44.04 -160.66
N THR A 733 1.38 -44.08 -160.76
CA THR A 733 2.26 -43.55 -161.85
C THR A 733 1.85 -42.25 -162.58
N LEU A 734 2.70 -41.27 -162.90
CA LEU A 734 4.14 -41.02 -162.78
C LEU A 734 4.36 -39.62 -163.43
N ARG A 735 5.16 -38.72 -162.84
CA ARG A 735 6.15 -37.80 -163.47
C ARG A 735 6.41 -36.54 -162.62
N GLN A 736 7.70 -36.30 -162.45
CA GLN A 736 8.49 -35.05 -162.39
C GLN A 736 7.88 -33.76 -161.82
N ASP A 737 8.64 -33.19 -160.87
CA ASP A 737 8.92 -31.76 -160.57
C ASP A 737 8.86 -31.53 -159.05
N SER A 738 10.00 -31.50 -158.36
CA SER A 738 10.93 -30.38 -158.21
C SER A 738 10.27 -29.12 -157.62
N THR A 739 10.83 -28.67 -156.49
CA THR A 739 10.59 -27.39 -155.78
C THR A 739 9.33 -27.27 -154.88
N ASN A 740 9.43 -27.74 -153.62
CA ASN A 740 8.83 -27.05 -152.44
C ASN A 740 9.20 -27.65 -151.06
N VAL A 741 10.44 -28.12 -150.86
CA VAL A 741 10.89 -28.75 -149.59
C VAL A 741 11.47 -27.73 -148.58
N SER A 742 11.55 -26.44 -148.92
CA SER A 742 12.16 -25.43 -148.03
C SER A 742 11.21 -24.90 -146.94
N HIS A 743 9.90 -24.79 -147.20
CA HIS A 743 8.96 -24.19 -146.24
C HIS A 743 8.58 -25.14 -145.08
N ASP A 744 8.65 -26.46 -145.28
CA ASP A 744 8.26 -27.45 -144.28
C ASP A 744 9.38 -27.80 -143.29
N LEU A 745 10.65 -27.66 -143.70
CA LEU A 745 11.79 -27.77 -142.81
C LEU A 745 11.91 -26.55 -141.88
N GLN A 746 11.62 -25.34 -142.39
CA GLN A 746 11.62 -24.12 -141.58
C GLN A 746 10.50 -24.11 -140.51
N LYS A 747 9.33 -24.68 -140.83
CA LYS A 747 8.22 -24.82 -139.88
C LYS A 747 8.50 -25.87 -138.79
N LYS A 748 9.21 -26.94 -139.14
CA LYS A 748 9.68 -27.95 -138.16
C LYS A 748 10.81 -27.41 -137.29
N GLU A 749 11.70 -26.60 -137.84
CA GLU A 749 12.80 -25.97 -137.08
C GLU A 749 12.28 -24.88 -136.13
N GLN A 750 11.28 -24.08 -136.53
CA GLN A 750 10.63 -23.14 -135.59
C GLN A 750 9.87 -23.86 -134.48
N LYS A 751 9.17 -24.96 -134.78
CA LYS A 751 8.54 -25.78 -133.73
C LYS A 751 9.56 -26.41 -132.79
N TRP A 752 10.69 -26.89 -133.31
CA TRP A 752 11.77 -27.44 -132.49
C TRP A 752 12.45 -26.37 -131.62
N LYS A 753 12.70 -25.18 -132.16
CA LYS A 753 13.22 -24.03 -131.40
C LYS A 753 12.24 -23.58 -130.31
N SER A 754 10.94 -23.58 -130.60
CA SER A 754 9.89 -23.30 -129.60
C SER A 754 9.89 -24.34 -128.48
N CYS A 755 9.88 -25.65 -128.80
CA CYS A 755 9.93 -26.71 -127.78
C CYS A 755 11.23 -26.67 -126.97
N LYS A 756 12.38 -26.39 -127.60
CA LYS A 756 13.67 -26.27 -126.93
C LYS A 756 13.69 -25.07 -125.97
N SER A 757 13.09 -23.94 -126.36
CA SER A 757 12.94 -22.77 -125.48
C SER A 757 12.07 -23.08 -124.27
N THR A 758 10.94 -23.78 -124.45
CA THR A 758 10.05 -24.16 -123.34
C THR A 758 10.72 -25.13 -122.37
N LEU A 759 11.51 -26.10 -122.87
CA LEU A 759 12.29 -27.02 -122.04
C LEU A 759 13.40 -26.32 -121.24
N LEU A 760 14.11 -25.38 -121.85
CA LEU A 760 15.12 -24.57 -121.15
C LEU A 760 14.49 -23.67 -120.06
N GLN A 761 13.31 -23.10 -120.35
CA GLN A 761 12.59 -22.28 -119.37
C GLN A 761 12.05 -23.12 -118.19
N ALA A 762 11.59 -24.35 -118.46
CA ALA A 762 11.20 -25.30 -117.42
C ALA A 762 12.40 -25.75 -116.57
N SER A 763 13.55 -26.02 -117.21
CA SER A 763 14.79 -26.37 -116.52
C SER A 763 15.28 -25.24 -115.60
N LEU A 764 15.27 -23.99 -116.09
CA LEU A 764 15.66 -22.82 -115.29
C LEU A 764 14.67 -22.52 -114.15
N ARG A 765 13.37 -22.81 -114.32
CA ARG A 765 12.39 -22.73 -113.22
C ARG A 765 12.64 -23.78 -112.16
N LEU A 766 13.00 -25.01 -112.55
CA LEU A 766 13.37 -26.08 -111.63
C LEU A 766 14.65 -25.73 -110.85
N GLU A 767 15.66 -25.19 -111.53
CA GLU A 767 16.90 -24.73 -110.90
C GLU A 767 16.66 -23.60 -109.90
N ARG A 768 15.81 -22.62 -110.26
CA ARG A 768 15.44 -21.51 -109.38
C ARG A 768 14.60 -21.97 -108.17
N ASN A 769 13.68 -22.90 -108.37
CA ASN A 769 12.91 -23.50 -107.27
C ASN A 769 13.79 -24.32 -106.30
N LEU A 770 14.82 -25.01 -106.81
CA LEU A 770 15.79 -25.71 -105.96
C LEU A 770 16.68 -24.74 -105.18
N GLN A 771 17.00 -23.58 -105.77
CA GLN A 771 17.78 -22.53 -105.13
C GLN A 771 16.97 -21.76 -104.06
N GLU A 772 15.69 -21.47 -104.34
CA GLU A 772 14.76 -20.81 -103.40
C GLU A 772 14.34 -21.72 -102.23
N ARG A 773 14.35 -23.05 -102.42
CA ARG A 773 14.08 -24.03 -101.35
C ARG A 773 15.24 -24.25 -100.37
N GLY A 774 16.37 -23.53 -100.48
CA GLY A 774 17.44 -23.55 -99.46
C GLY A 774 18.19 -24.88 -99.29
N GLN A 775 17.97 -25.87 -100.17
CA GLN A 775 18.60 -27.19 -100.05
C GLN A 775 20.11 -27.20 -100.38
N LEU A 776 20.64 -26.13 -101.00
CA LEU A 776 22.09 -25.96 -101.19
C LEU A 776 22.80 -25.42 -99.94
N THR A 777 22.10 -24.67 -99.07
CA THR A 777 22.66 -24.15 -97.82
C THR A 777 22.67 -25.19 -96.69
N ASP A 778 21.72 -26.13 -96.70
CA ASP A 778 21.68 -27.21 -95.69
C ASP A 778 22.80 -28.24 -95.88
N LEU A 779 23.25 -28.47 -97.13
CA LEU A 779 24.42 -29.32 -97.42
C LEU A 779 25.76 -28.67 -97.01
N GLN A 780 25.83 -27.33 -96.95
CA GLN A 780 27.01 -26.61 -96.44
C GLN A 780 27.01 -26.53 -94.90
N SER A 781 25.85 -26.44 -94.24
CA SER A 781 25.71 -26.47 -92.77
C SER A 781 26.00 -27.86 -92.17
N LEU A 782 25.56 -28.94 -92.82
CA LEU A 782 25.87 -30.31 -92.41
C LEU A 782 27.38 -30.66 -92.52
N ASN A 783 28.13 -29.97 -93.38
CA ASN A 783 29.58 -30.14 -93.48
C ASN A 783 30.36 -29.37 -92.39
N SER A 784 29.75 -28.33 -91.80
CA SER A 784 30.28 -27.57 -90.66
C SER A 784 30.08 -28.30 -89.34
N LYS A 785 28.89 -28.87 -89.10
CA LYS A 785 28.59 -29.65 -87.88
C LYS A 785 29.41 -30.94 -87.77
N LYS A 786 29.74 -31.59 -88.90
CA LYS A 786 30.63 -32.76 -88.94
C LYS A 786 32.09 -32.43 -88.59
N LYS A 787 32.50 -31.15 -88.61
CA LYS A 787 33.83 -30.69 -88.15
C LYS A 787 33.87 -30.43 -86.65
N GLU A 788 32.77 -29.97 -86.03
CA GLU A 788 32.70 -29.71 -84.58
C GLU A 788 32.54 -30.97 -83.73
N GLU A 789 31.78 -31.99 -84.20
CA GLU A 789 31.69 -33.28 -83.49
C GLU A 789 33.02 -34.07 -83.51
N LYS A 790 33.89 -33.83 -84.49
CA LYS A 790 35.25 -34.41 -84.53
C LYS A 790 36.23 -33.78 -83.55
N THR A 791 35.96 -32.57 -83.07
CA THR A 791 36.77 -31.90 -82.02
C THR A 791 36.36 -32.33 -80.61
N TRP A 792 35.11 -32.72 -80.39
CA TRP A 792 34.64 -33.17 -79.08
C TRP A 792 35.13 -34.60 -78.74
N PHE A 793 35.20 -35.50 -79.73
CA PHE A 793 35.71 -36.86 -79.53
C PHE A 793 37.26 -36.97 -79.40
N LYS A 794 38.00 -35.89 -79.58
CA LYS A 794 39.48 -35.84 -79.40
C LYS A 794 39.93 -35.29 -78.04
N GLY A 795 39.01 -34.84 -77.19
CA GLY A 795 39.30 -34.28 -75.87
C GLY A 795 38.91 -35.17 -74.68
N PHE A 796 38.47 -36.42 -74.93
CA PHE A 796 37.98 -37.32 -73.88
C PHE A 796 38.69 -38.70 -73.84
N PHE A 797 39.91 -38.78 -74.40
CA PHE A 797 40.84 -39.89 -74.18
C PHE A 797 42.21 -39.35 -73.79
#